data_AF-N2IY65-F1
#
_entry.id   AF-N2IY65-F1
#
_cell.length_a   1.000
_cell.length_b   1.000
_cell.length_c   1.000
_cell.angle_alpha   90.00
_cell.angle_beta   90.00
_cell.angle_gamma   90.00
#
_symmetry.space_group_name_H-M   'P 1'
#
loop_
_entity.id
_entity.type
_entity.pdbx_description
1 polymer ?
#
loop_
_entity_poly.entity_id
_entity_poly.type
_entity_poly.pdbx_seq_one_letter_code
_entity_poly.pdbx_strand_id
1 'polypeptide(L)'
;MISFPARQRGIASLMVILLTGMTLTIAALGMMYMVQGTQERQLAVHATTPAQLKAWTGVELLRQFLTNRSTNDLEALAAGEIAVGGTEGLRVELLSKTKPKSDQYRIVANVTGRAADSTAIVQAIFEVNPLDYTSTGTGPTTGAASGATGPSSPASVPPLIRISTDLNLNGSVSFEGPQQANISVKGKVNLSGNVTGLDAISSTDDITVGSSVSVSSLTTNGNVTLEGNASALTVSAIKNVTLTGNASAGTVTANGTLNMAGRQISTANVTGNVNISSGAITTLNSQADVFWTSKDSSREINTNGKVTYSGSNNGTAVAAIGDVRIDDGTVQTVRTQGNTLIDRGEITSRLDGQGALTASTAVVASGTIGGAFTVDKNSKVNVVRTINYQVNVPRVTVQTVKETVVQTSKVDAYQLRSNANYVFQLSSTGQRQVTVQGVGGIANGVYLLGNYPDAGGRGYRDFLCNEVNAQGMCTAPLQPNKTICQGATTFNGCITYRDGLWSLSGWSLAPGVLWFQGDVQAGSGVYYNSIIATGNIATTAKNKTIAVNYAGFDPICRNTRRAEDNVPASLDLAGLYPLNLCDIAKGLYKPSAVGNVALLAGGYLNGTFSGGTVTLGASNDVYGSVVAGNNVVTTGNTRVHGTITSAAQGGGVQQLGGSTTIDTTAWPSTFSPEQAPGNAPEGSGTTNSGAMYDIGRAQPTVQILWTRYL
;
A
#
# COMPACT_ATOMS: atom_id res chain seq x y z
N MET A 1 -43.43 103.09 16.13
CA MET A 1 -42.57 104.26 15.81
C MET A 1 -41.20 103.96 16.40
N ILE A 2 -40.05 103.95 15.72
CA ILE A 2 -39.57 104.57 14.46
C ILE A 2 -38.33 103.76 13.98
N SER A 3 -38.00 103.89 12.70
CA SER A 3 -36.93 103.23 11.94
C SER A 3 -35.77 104.20 11.55
N PHE A 4 -34.61 103.60 11.16
CA PHE A 4 -33.55 104.07 10.22
C PHE A 4 -32.21 104.65 10.77
N PRO A 5 -31.10 104.76 9.99
CA PRO A 5 -30.22 103.70 9.45
C PRO A 5 -28.69 104.08 9.43
N ALA A 6 -27.86 103.31 8.69
CA ALA A 6 -26.37 103.29 8.63
C ALA A 6 -25.72 104.01 7.41
N ARG A 7 -24.36 104.20 7.39
CA ARG A 7 -23.44 103.90 6.24
C ARG A 7 -21.96 104.37 6.38
N GLN A 8 -21.01 103.47 6.03
CA GLN A 8 -19.91 103.62 5.04
C GLN A 8 -19.06 102.31 4.96
N ARG A 9 -19.11 101.56 3.84
CA ARG A 9 -18.38 100.26 3.61
C ARG A 9 -18.10 99.97 2.11
N GLY A 10 -17.30 100.79 1.41
CA GLY A 10 -17.09 100.68 -0.05
C GLY A 10 -15.75 100.06 -0.51
N ILE A 11 -14.62 100.65 -0.12
CA ILE A 11 -13.29 100.31 -0.68
C ILE A 11 -12.69 99.04 -0.07
N ALA A 12 -12.87 98.82 1.24
CA ALA A 12 -12.46 97.58 1.89
C ALA A 12 -13.13 96.35 1.23
N SER A 13 -14.37 96.52 0.77
CA SER A 13 -15.15 95.49 0.10
C SER A 13 -14.49 95.03 -1.20
N LEU A 14 -13.97 95.96 -2.01
CA LEU A 14 -13.33 95.63 -3.30
C LEU A 14 -11.98 94.91 -3.14
N MET A 15 -11.13 95.33 -2.20
CA MET A 15 -9.89 94.61 -1.93
C MET A 15 -10.14 93.23 -1.33
N VAL A 16 -11.12 93.10 -0.44
CA VAL A 16 -11.52 91.80 0.11
C VAL A 16 -12.04 90.90 -1.02
N ILE A 17 -12.81 91.42 -1.98
CA ILE A 17 -13.29 90.64 -3.14
C ILE A 17 -12.13 90.17 -4.03
N LEU A 18 -11.09 90.99 -4.23
CA LEU A 18 -9.97 90.63 -5.10
C LEU A 18 -9.02 89.62 -4.43
N LEU A 19 -8.73 89.79 -3.14
CA LEU A 19 -7.96 88.82 -2.34
C LEU A 19 -8.73 87.50 -2.16
N THR A 20 -10.05 87.55 -1.98
CA THR A 20 -10.88 86.33 -1.94
C THR A 20 -10.92 85.65 -3.30
N GLY A 21 -10.94 86.39 -4.41
CA GLY A 21 -10.85 85.84 -5.76
C GLY A 21 -9.53 85.11 -6.03
N MET A 22 -8.39 85.68 -5.62
CA MET A 22 -7.07 85.07 -5.82
C MET A 22 -6.82 83.87 -4.89
N THR A 23 -7.35 83.89 -3.68
CA THR A 23 -7.30 82.72 -2.78
C THR A 23 -8.18 81.58 -3.27
N LEU A 24 -9.33 81.89 -3.88
CA LEU A 24 -10.20 80.90 -4.53
C LEU A 24 -9.54 80.21 -5.73
N THR A 25 -8.80 80.95 -6.57
CA THR A 25 -8.10 80.35 -7.72
C THR A 25 -6.91 79.48 -7.30
N ILE A 26 -6.14 79.89 -6.28
CA ILE A 26 -5.06 79.07 -5.71
C ILE A 26 -5.63 77.80 -5.06
N ALA A 27 -6.74 77.89 -4.34
CA ALA A 27 -7.43 76.74 -3.77
C ALA A 27 -7.96 75.79 -4.85
N ALA A 28 -8.52 76.33 -5.94
CA ALA A 28 -9.00 75.53 -7.07
C ALA A 28 -7.88 74.78 -7.79
N LEU A 29 -6.74 75.44 -8.05
CA LEU A 29 -5.56 74.80 -8.65
C LEU A 29 -4.93 73.74 -7.72
N GLY A 30 -4.88 74.01 -6.41
CA GLY A 30 -4.46 73.04 -5.40
C GLY A 30 -5.38 71.82 -5.34
N MET A 31 -6.70 72.02 -5.44
CA MET A 31 -7.68 70.94 -5.52
C MET A 31 -7.55 70.15 -6.83
N MET A 32 -7.32 70.79 -7.97
CA MET A 32 -7.08 70.09 -9.25
C MET A 32 -5.82 69.22 -9.21
N TYR A 33 -4.73 69.72 -8.63
CA TYR A 33 -3.49 68.94 -8.47
C TYR A 33 -3.67 67.76 -7.50
N MET A 34 -4.45 67.96 -6.42
CA MET A 34 -4.86 66.87 -5.54
C MET A 34 -5.76 65.84 -6.24
N VAL A 35 -6.67 66.27 -7.11
CA VAL A 35 -7.55 65.37 -7.88
C VAL A 35 -6.76 64.54 -8.89
N GLN A 36 -5.82 65.15 -9.62
CA GLN A 36 -4.91 64.42 -10.50
C GLN A 36 -4.04 63.44 -9.72
N GLY A 37 -3.45 63.88 -8.60
CA GLY A 37 -2.66 63.00 -7.73
C GLY A 37 -3.48 61.88 -7.08
N THR A 38 -4.77 62.07 -6.81
CA THR A 38 -5.65 61.00 -6.31
C THR A 38 -6.10 60.05 -7.41
N GLN A 39 -6.33 60.53 -8.64
CA GLN A 39 -6.63 59.69 -9.79
C GLN A 39 -5.43 58.82 -10.21
N GLU A 40 -4.22 59.38 -10.23
CA GLU A 40 -3.00 58.62 -10.48
C GLU A 40 -2.75 57.56 -9.40
N ARG A 41 -2.97 57.91 -8.12
CA ARG A 41 -2.91 56.94 -7.01
C ARG A 41 -4.00 55.88 -7.13
N GLN A 42 -5.21 56.24 -7.55
CA GLN A 42 -6.32 55.29 -7.72
C GLN A 42 -6.07 54.32 -8.89
N LEU A 43 -5.50 54.80 -10.01
CA LEU A 43 -5.07 53.97 -11.14
C LEU A 43 -3.92 53.03 -10.75
N ALA A 44 -2.92 53.53 -10.03
CA ALA A 44 -1.81 52.72 -9.52
C ALA A 44 -2.31 51.62 -8.56
N VAL A 45 -3.26 51.94 -7.66
CA VAL A 45 -3.88 50.96 -6.74
C VAL A 45 -4.75 49.94 -7.49
N HIS A 46 -5.49 50.36 -8.53
CA HIS A 46 -6.32 49.46 -9.34
C HIS A 46 -5.52 48.48 -10.22
N ALA A 47 -4.29 48.84 -10.62
CA ALA A 47 -3.42 47.96 -11.40
C ALA A 47 -2.55 47.05 -10.53
N THR A 48 -2.07 47.55 -9.38
CA THR A 48 -1.21 46.80 -8.46
C THR A 48 -1.97 45.73 -7.67
N THR A 49 -3.20 46.00 -7.24
CA THR A 49 -3.99 45.05 -6.43
C THR A 49 -4.28 43.73 -7.18
N PRO A 50 -4.71 43.74 -8.46
CA PRO A 50 -4.93 42.50 -9.21
C PRO A 50 -3.62 41.75 -9.54
N ALA A 51 -2.51 42.47 -9.78
CA ALA A 51 -1.21 41.86 -10.01
C ALA A 51 -0.71 41.13 -8.75
N GLN A 52 -0.86 41.76 -7.58
CA GLN A 52 -0.54 41.15 -6.28
C GLN A 52 -1.42 39.94 -5.98
N LEU A 53 -2.74 40.04 -6.21
CA LEU A 53 -3.67 38.93 -5.99
C LEU A 53 -3.33 37.73 -6.87
N LYS A 54 -2.98 37.95 -8.15
CA LYS A 54 -2.50 36.89 -9.04
C LYS A 54 -1.19 36.27 -8.57
N ALA A 55 -0.24 37.07 -8.09
CA ALA A 55 1.00 36.56 -7.54
C ALA A 55 0.74 35.64 -6.32
N TRP A 56 -0.19 36.00 -5.44
CA TRP A 56 -0.60 35.16 -4.31
C TRP A 56 -1.34 33.89 -4.73
N THR A 57 -2.23 33.97 -5.71
CA THR A 57 -2.85 32.78 -6.31
C THR A 57 -1.80 31.84 -6.87
N GLY A 58 -0.76 32.37 -7.51
CA GLY A 58 0.36 31.58 -8.01
C GLY A 58 1.21 30.92 -6.92
N VAL A 59 1.41 31.58 -5.78
CA VAL A 59 2.09 30.99 -4.61
C VAL A 59 1.32 29.78 -4.10
N GLU A 60 -0.01 29.87 -4.07
CA GLU A 60 -0.87 28.77 -3.63
C GLU A 60 -0.95 27.63 -4.67
N LEU A 61 -1.02 27.95 -5.96
CA LEU A 61 -0.94 26.95 -7.04
C LEU A 61 0.41 26.22 -7.03
N LEU A 62 1.50 26.94 -6.79
CA LEU A 62 2.82 26.33 -6.62
C LEU A 62 2.87 25.45 -5.37
N ARG A 63 2.28 25.87 -4.24
CA ARG A 63 2.18 25.05 -3.03
C ARG A 63 1.48 23.72 -3.31
N GLN A 64 0.35 23.76 -4.02
CA GLN A 64 -0.40 22.56 -4.42
C GLN A 64 0.39 21.70 -5.42
N PHE A 65 1.04 22.32 -6.40
CA PHE A 65 1.92 21.64 -7.35
C PHE A 65 3.02 20.86 -6.64
N LEU A 66 3.66 21.44 -5.62
CA LEU A 66 4.72 20.81 -4.82
C LEU A 66 4.19 19.73 -3.87
N THR A 67 2.92 19.81 -3.45
CA THR A 67 2.29 18.82 -2.54
C THR A 67 2.12 17.46 -3.21
N ASN A 68 2.00 17.42 -4.55
CA ASN A 68 1.76 16.22 -5.33
C ASN A 68 3.04 15.62 -5.96
N ARG A 69 4.23 15.90 -5.42
CA ARG A 69 5.53 15.47 -5.98
C ARG A 69 6.23 14.45 -5.08
N SER A 70 6.70 13.35 -5.68
CA SER A 70 7.61 12.38 -5.03
C SER A 70 9.02 12.96 -4.90
N THR A 71 9.94 12.33 -4.15
CA THR A 71 11.35 12.80 -4.15
C THR A 71 12.00 12.65 -5.50
N ASN A 72 11.68 11.61 -6.27
CA ASN A 72 12.23 11.49 -7.62
C ASN A 72 11.81 12.69 -8.49
N ASP A 73 10.55 13.14 -8.35
CA ASP A 73 10.07 14.33 -9.05
C ASP A 73 10.73 15.62 -8.53
N LEU A 74 10.92 15.75 -7.21
CA LEU A 74 11.63 16.88 -6.61
C LEU A 74 13.13 16.86 -6.97
N GLU A 75 13.73 15.68 -7.13
CA GLU A 75 15.12 15.54 -7.53
C GLU A 75 15.34 15.91 -8.99
N ALA A 76 14.41 15.53 -9.86
CA ALA A 76 14.38 15.95 -11.26
C ALA A 76 14.03 17.44 -11.46
N LEU A 77 13.48 18.11 -10.43
CA LEU A 77 13.12 19.53 -10.52
C LEU A 77 14.38 20.41 -10.58
N ALA A 78 14.62 21.02 -11.75
CA ALA A 78 15.71 21.95 -12.01
C ALA A 78 15.25 23.42 -11.92
N ALA A 79 16.19 24.32 -11.65
CA ALA A 79 15.93 25.76 -11.71
C ALA A 79 15.46 26.16 -13.11
N GLY A 80 14.44 27.02 -13.17
CA GLY A 80 13.78 27.38 -14.43
C GLY A 80 12.29 27.63 -14.27
N GLU A 81 11.62 27.83 -15.40
CA GLU A 81 10.20 28.14 -15.43
C GLU A 81 9.35 26.90 -15.15
N ILE A 82 8.44 26.99 -14.17
CA ILE A 82 7.48 25.94 -13.84
C ILE A 82 6.12 26.30 -14.44
N ALA A 83 5.62 25.43 -15.31
CA ALA A 83 4.26 25.54 -15.82
C ALA A 83 3.27 25.10 -14.73
N VAL A 84 2.65 26.07 -14.04
CA VAL A 84 1.48 25.86 -13.18
C VAL A 84 0.22 26.24 -13.95
N GLY A 85 -0.71 25.31 -14.14
CA GLY A 85 -1.95 25.57 -14.89
C GLY A 85 -2.91 26.52 -14.16
N GLY A 86 -3.85 27.12 -14.90
CA GLY A 86 -5.08 27.69 -14.31
C GLY A 86 -5.35 29.18 -14.48
N THR A 87 -4.38 30.02 -14.93
CA THR A 87 -4.63 31.49 -15.07
C THR A 87 -3.69 32.18 -16.07
N GLU A 88 -4.19 33.11 -16.90
CA GLU A 88 -3.36 33.99 -17.76
C GLU A 88 -2.64 35.11 -16.98
N GLY A 89 -1.39 35.38 -17.36
CA GLY A 89 -0.55 36.42 -16.75
C GLY A 89 0.16 35.99 -15.47
N LEU A 90 0.30 34.69 -15.23
CA LEU A 90 1.06 34.12 -14.11
C LEU A 90 2.35 33.46 -14.64
N ARG A 91 3.47 33.74 -13.99
CA ARG A 91 4.75 33.08 -14.26
C ARG A 91 5.40 32.64 -12.96
N VAL A 92 5.85 31.39 -12.90
CA VAL A 92 6.57 30.84 -11.75
C VAL A 92 7.97 30.45 -12.18
N GLU A 93 8.97 31.00 -11.51
CA GLU A 93 10.38 30.71 -11.75
C GLU A 93 11.00 30.11 -10.50
N LEU A 94 11.47 28.87 -10.61
CA LEU A 94 12.24 28.21 -9.56
C LEU A 94 13.66 28.74 -9.57
N LEU A 95 14.06 29.40 -8.49
CA LEU A 95 15.41 29.95 -8.34
C LEU A 95 16.39 28.91 -7.82
N SER A 96 15.98 28.16 -6.79
CA SER A 96 16.85 27.15 -6.19
C SER A 96 16.06 26.07 -5.47
N LYS A 97 16.69 24.90 -5.43
CA LYS A 97 16.30 23.74 -4.63
C LYS A 97 17.50 23.34 -3.78
N THR A 98 17.30 23.22 -2.48
CA THR A 98 18.33 22.73 -1.54
C THR A 98 17.73 21.66 -0.64
N LYS A 99 18.58 20.79 -0.10
CA LYS A 99 18.16 19.67 0.74
C LYS A 99 18.70 19.87 2.17
N PRO A 100 18.00 20.61 3.04
CA PRO A 100 18.47 20.88 4.40
C PRO A 100 18.54 19.63 5.31
N LYS A 101 17.76 18.58 5.01
CA LYS A 101 17.78 17.26 5.69
C LYS A 101 17.53 16.12 4.69
N SER A 102 17.78 14.87 5.07
CA SER A 102 17.59 13.67 4.23
C SER A 102 16.23 13.57 3.54
N ASP A 103 15.17 14.08 4.17
CA ASP A 103 13.78 13.90 3.72
C ASP A 103 13.04 15.24 3.57
N GLN A 104 13.79 16.33 3.36
CA GLN A 104 13.24 17.68 3.30
C GLN A 104 13.91 18.50 2.21
N TYR A 105 13.08 19.11 1.37
CA TYR A 105 13.48 20.03 0.31
C TYR A 105 13.09 21.45 0.68
N ARG A 106 13.99 22.39 0.43
CA ARG A 106 13.71 23.81 0.47
C ARG A 106 13.73 24.37 -0.93
N ILE A 107 12.58 24.88 -1.35
CA ILE A 107 12.34 25.41 -2.69
C ILE A 107 12.14 26.91 -2.60
N VAL A 108 12.92 27.65 -3.39
CA VAL A 108 12.79 29.10 -3.53
C VAL A 108 12.28 29.41 -4.92
N ALA A 109 11.16 30.11 -5.01
CA ALA A 109 10.57 30.49 -6.28
C ALA A 109 10.13 31.96 -6.28
N ASN A 110 10.24 32.59 -7.45
CA ASN A 110 9.63 33.87 -7.74
C ASN A 110 8.33 33.65 -8.49
N VAL A 111 7.24 34.18 -7.96
CA VAL A 111 5.91 34.12 -8.54
C VAL A 111 5.53 35.51 -9.05
N THR A 112 5.41 35.65 -10.35
CA THR A 112 5.07 36.92 -11.01
C THR A 112 3.61 36.92 -11.43
N GLY A 113 2.82 37.82 -10.86
CA GLY A 113 1.47 38.13 -11.31
C GLY A 113 1.47 39.38 -12.19
N ARG A 114 0.87 39.29 -13.38
CA ARG A 114 0.70 40.41 -14.32
C ARG A 114 -0.77 40.77 -14.48
N ALA A 115 -1.06 42.07 -14.36
CA ALA A 115 -2.38 42.63 -14.65
C ALA A 115 -2.21 43.98 -15.36
N ALA A 116 -2.76 44.09 -16.58
CA ALA A 116 -2.57 45.24 -17.47
C ALA A 116 -1.08 45.62 -17.57
N ASP A 117 -0.69 46.80 -17.08
CA ASP A 117 0.67 47.34 -17.11
C ASP A 117 1.43 47.20 -15.79
N SER A 118 0.90 46.46 -14.81
CA SER A 118 1.53 46.25 -13.51
C SER A 118 1.98 44.81 -13.31
N THR A 119 3.16 44.66 -12.72
CA THR A 119 3.76 43.38 -12.36
C THR A 119 4.04 43.35 -10.86
N ALA A 120 3.57 42.30 -10.17
CA ALA A 120 3.93 42.03 -8.79
C ALA A 120 4.73 40.73 -8.75
N ILE A 121 5.86 40.74 -8.03
CA ILE A 121 6.69 39.55 -7.83
C ILE A 121 6.66 39.20 -6.34
N VAL A 122 6.25 37.99 -6.02
CA VAL A 122 6.33 37.42 -4.67
C VAL A 122 7.39 36.34 -4.68
N GLN A 123 8.43 36.52 -3.89
CA GLN A 123 9.37 35.44 -3.59
C GLN A 123 8.83 34.63 -2.43
N ALA A 124 8.66 33.33 -2.65
CA ALA A 124 8.18 32.39 -1.65
C ALA A 124 9.22 31.30 -1.39
N ILE A 125 9.41 30.97 -0.11
CA ILE A 125 10.21 29.82 0.30
C ILE A 125 9.28 28.75 0.85
N PHE A 126 9.34 27.58 0.21
CA PHE A 126 8.61 26.39 0.60
C PHE A 126 9.54 25.39 1.26
N GLU A 127 9.06 24.82 2.35
CA GLU A 127 9.61 23.60 2.93
C GLU A 127 8.70 22.45 2.53
N VAL A 128 9.26 21.51 1.75
CA VAL A 128 8.55 20.37 1.18
C VAL A 128 9.11 19.11 1.80
N ASN A 129 8.26 18.39 2.52
CA ASN A 129 8.55 17.03 2.94
C ASN A 129 7.82 16.09 1.97
N PRO A 130 8.49 15.56 0.94
CA PRO A 130 7.87 14.64 -0.01
C PRO A 130 7.40 13.37 0.70
N LEU A 131 6.30 12.81 0.22
CA LEU A 131 5.98 11.42 0.50
C LEU A 131 6.88 10.54 -0.36
N ASP A 132 8.08 10.30 0.13
CA ASP A 132 8.84 9.16 -0.33
C ASP A 132 8.44 7.93 0.44
N TYR A 133 7.90 6.95 -0.28
CA TYR A 133 8.00 5.57 0.16
C TYR A 133 9.45 5.09 -0.05
N THR A 134 10.38 5.65 0.72
CA THR A 134 11.72 5.11 0.92
C THR A 134 11.75 4.46 2.29
N SER A 135 11.56 3.14 2.34
CA SER A 135 12.03 2.37 3.50
C SER A 135 13.54 2.19 3.36
N THR A 136 14.33 3.17 3.79
CA THR A 136 15.78 2.99 3.91
C THR A 136 16.20 2.96 5.37
N GLY A 137 16.56 1.76 5.82
CA GLY A 137 17.89 1.45 6.37
C GLY A 137 18.39 2.17 7.64
N THR A 138 18.61 1.35 8.68
CA THR A 138 19.78 1.29 9.60
C THR A 138 20.35 2.56 10.28
N GLY A 139 20.21 2.54 11.63
CA GLY A 139 21.24 2.92 12.63
C GLY A 139 21.09 4.31 13.29
N PRO A 140 21.64 4.59 14.49
CA PRO A 140 22.30 3.77 15.51
C PRO A 140 21.63 3.82 16.91
N THR A 141 22.16 3.02 17.84
CA THR A 141 21.94 3.09 19.29
C THR A 141 22.32 4.45 19.89
N THR A 142 21.49 5.01 20.78
CA THR A 142 21.77 5.26 22.22
C THR A 142 20.70 6.16 22.87
N GLY A 143 20.05 5.63 23.91
CA GLY A 143 19.66 6.30 25.17
C GLY A 143 18.82 7.59 25.16
N ALA A 144 17.55 7.49 25.55
CA ALA A 144 17.03 8.00 26.83
C ALA A 144 15.51 7.77 26.92
N ALA A 145 15.09 7.10 27.99
CA ALA A 145 13.72 6.74 28.28
C ALA A 145 12.92 7.90 28.88
N SER A 146 11.62 7.97 28.58
CA SER A 146 10.58 8.27 29.56
C SER A 146 9.28 7.59 29.13
N GLY A 147 8.55 7.04 30.11
CA GLY A 147 7.76 5.83 29.94
C GLY A 147 6.34 6.03 29.43
N ALA A 148 5.93 5.10 28.57
CA ALA A 148 4.55 4.64 28.44
C ALA A 148 4.58 3.17 28.01
N THR A 149 4.09 2.29 28.89
CA THR A 149 4.02 0.84 28.70
C THR A 149 2.80 0.47 27.86
N GLY A 150 3.05 -0.01 26.64
CA GLY A 150 2.09 -0.69 25.76
C GLY A 150 2.76 -0.93 24.40
N PRO A 151 2.61 -2.10 23.75
CA PRO A 151 3.33 -2.39 22.52
C PRO A 151 2.65 -1.65 21.36
N SER A 152 3.01 -0.39 21.14
CA SER A 152 2.75 0.27 19.86
C SER A 152 3.76 -0.27 18.86
N SER A 153 3.38 -1.36 18.17
CA SER A 153 4.03 -1.76 16.93
C SER A 153 4.08 -0.53 16.02
N PRO A 154 5.24 -0.17 15.43
CA PRO A 154 5.31 0.94 14.50
C PRO A 154 4.26 0.70 13.39
N ALA A 155 3.52 1.75 13.03
CA ALA A 155 2.51 1.71 11.99
C ALA A 155 3.16 1.35 10.65
N SER A 156 3.31 0.06 10.41
CA SER A 156 3.74 -0.51 9.14
C SER A 156 2.63 -0.33 8.13
N VAL A 157 3.00 0.06 6.91
CA VAL A 157 2.15 -0.06 5.71
C VAL A 157 1.43 -1.41 5.78
N PRO A 158 0.09 -1.46 5.71
CA PRO A 158 -0.62 -2.73 5.79
C PRO A 158 -0.12 -3.66 4.68
N PRO A 159 -0.02 -4.98 4.94
CA PRO A 159 0.32 -5.92 3.90
C PRO A 159 -0.70 -5.79 2.75
N LEU A 160 -0.22 -5.86 1.50
CA LEU A 160 -1.09 -5.79 0.32
C LEU A 160 -2.08 -6.96 0.29
N ILE A 161 -1.64 -8.10 0.84
CA ILE A 161 -2.48 -9.28 1.03
C ILE A 161 -2.43 -9.70 2.49
N ARG A 162 -3.60 -9.79 3.12
CA ARG A 162 -3.76 -10.35 4.47
C ARG A 162 -4.76 -11.47 4.48
N ILE A 163 -4.32 -12.63 4.94
CA ILE A 163 -5.13 -13.85 4.95
C ILE A 163 -5.14 -14.44 6.37
N SER A 164 -6.32 -14.75 6.90
CA SER A 164 -6.47 -15.29 8.26
C SER A 164 -6.48 -16.83 8.34
N THR A 165 -6.04 -17.50 7.27
CA THR A 165 -6.03 -18.96 7.05
C THR A 165 -4.91 -19.32 6.06
N ASP A 166 -4.86 -20.54 5.57
CA ASP A 166 -3.89 -20.98 4.57
C ASP A 166 -4.06 -20.25 3.22
N LEU A 167 -2.94 -19.95 2.56
CA LEU A 167 -2.86 -19.31 1.26
C LEU A 167 -2.17 -20.22 0.24
N ASN A 168 -2.87 -20.52 -0.85
CA ASN A 168 -2.31 -21.18 -2.03
C ASN A 168 -2.25 -20.20 -3.21
N LEU A 169 -1.03 -19.92 -3.69
CA LEU A 169 -0.76 -19.19 -4.94
C LEU A 169 -0.28 -20.19 -6.01
N ASN A 170 -1.21 -20.65 -6.86
CA ASN A 170 -0.94 -21.67 -7.88
C ASN A 170 -0.96 -21.13 -9.33
N GLY A 171 -1.37 -19.87 -9.52
CA GLY A 171 -1.43 -19.20 -10.83
C GLY A 171 -0.21 -18.33 -11.14
N SER A 172 -0.32 -17.54 -12.21
CA SER A 172 0.58 -16.41 -12.46
C SER A 172 0.10 -15.22 -11.63
N VAL A 173 0.90 -14.80 -10.65
CA VAL A 173 0.56 -13.67 -9.78
C VAL A 173 1.65 -12.60 -9.91
N SER A 174 1.30 -11.40 -10.37
CA SER A 174 2.23 -10.27 -10.44
C SER A 174 1.86 -9.18 -9.45
N PHE A 175 2.88 -8.61 -8.81
CA PHE A 175 2.75 -7.40 -8.03
C PHE A 175 3.45 -6.27 -8.80
N GLU A 176 2.71 -5.20 -9.11
CA GLU A 176 3.19 -4.08 -9.90
C GLU A 176 3.13 -2.79 -9.08
N GLY A 177 4.19 -2.00 -9.13
CA GLY A 177 4.25 -0.69 -8.51
C GLY A 177 5.57 -0.42 -7.78
N PRO A 178 5.75 0.81 -7.26
CA PRO A 178 6.94 1.17 -6.50
C PRO A 178 6.98 0.47 -5.13
N GLN A 179 5.85 -0.06 -4.66
CA GLN A 179 5.76 -0.74 -3.38
C GLN A 179 6.15 -2.20 -3.53
N GLN A 180 7.12 -2.60 -2.72
CA GLN A 180 7.46 -3.98 -2.47
C GLN A 180 6.26 -4.72 -1.84
N ALA A 181 5.84 -5.83 -2.45
CA ALA A 181 4.63 -6.51 -2.02
C ALA A 181 4.86 -7.35 -0.75
N ASN A 182 4.09 -7.02 0.29
CA ASN A 182 4.09 -7.74 1.56
C ASN A 182 2.83 -8.57 1.72
N ILE A 183 3.01 -9.86 2.05
CA ILE A 183 1.93 -10.81 2.34
C ILE A 183 2.00 -11.21 3.81
N SER A 184 0.84 -11.24 4.47
CA SER A 184 0.71 -11.71 5.84
C SER A 184 -0.37 -12.79 5.96
N VAL A 185 0.01 -13.95 6.50
CA VAL A 185 -0.83 -15.15 6.52
C VAL A 185 -0.86 -15.79 7.90
N LYS A 186 -2.06 -15.92 8.47
CA LYS A 186 -2.28 -16.74 9.68
C LYS A 186 -2.61 -18.17 9.27
N GLY A 187 -1.60 -18.90 8.82
CA GLY A 187 -1.75 -20.26 8.30
C GLY A 187 -0.54 -20.64 7.48
N LYS A 188 -0.67 -21.67 6.66
CA LYS A 188 0.37 -22.13 5.73
C LYS A 188 0.39 -21.27 4.46
N VAL A 189 1.56 -21.07 3.87
CA VAL A 189 1.72 -20.46 2.54
C VAL A 189 2.31 -21.49 1.57
N ASN A 190 1.63 -21.72 0.45
CA ASN A 190 2.17 -22.52 -0.66
C ASN A 190 2.23 -21.67 -1.93
N LEU A 191 3.44 -21.47 -2.45
CA LEU A 191 3.71 -20.79 -3.72
C LEU A 191 4.20 -21.81 -4.73
N SER A 192 3.34 -22.20 -5.68
CA SER A 192 3.71 -23.13 -6.75
C SER A 192 3.61 -22.53 -8.15
N GLY A 193 3.01 -21.34 -8.28
CA GLY A 193 2.83 -20.63 -9.54
C GLY A 193 4.00 -19.75 -9.96
N ASN A 194 3.77 -18.90 -10.96
CA ASN A 194 4.72 -17.88 -11.43
C ASN A 194 4.44 -16.57 -10.70
N VAL A 195 5.18 -16.30 -9.61
CA VAL A 195 4.97 -15.11 -8.78
C VAL A 195 6.11 -14.10 -8.97
N THR A 196 5.79 -12.84 -9.31
CA THR A 196 6.77 -11.76 -9.53
C THR A 196 6.41 -10.50 -8.75
N GLY A 197 7.41 -9.69 -8.38
CA GLY A 197 7.22 -8.44 -7.62
C GLY A 197 6.97 -8.62 -6.11
N LEU A 198 7.14 -9.85 -5.60
CA LEU A 198 6.97 -10.17 -4.20
C LEU A 198 8.21 -9.80 -3.38
N ASP A 199 8.02 -9.12 -2.24
CA ASP A 199 9.12 -8.72 -1.37
C ASP A 199 9.17 -9.55 -0.10
N ALA A 200 8.10 -9.54 0.70
CA ALA A 200 8.08 -10.23 1.98
C ALA A 200 6.86 -11.11 2.20
N ILE A 201 7.08 -12.25 2.85
CA ILE A 201 6.02 -13.14 3.35
C ILE A 201 6.22 -13.34 4.85
N SER A 202 5.15 -13.09 5.60
CA SER A 202 5.04 -13.41 7.03
C SER A 202 3.95 -14.46 7.24
N SER A 203 4.27 -15.51 7.99
CA SER A 203 3.39 -16.66 8.18
C SER A 203 3.40 -17.17 9.61
N THR A 204 2.24 -17.54 10.17
CA THR A 204 2.20 -18.24 11.47
C THR A 204 2.43 -19.75 11.35
N ASP A 205 2.45 -20.29 10.14
CA ASP A 205 2.74 -21.71 9.87
C ASP A 205 3.67 -21.86 8.66
N ASP A 206 3.91 -23.09 8.22
CA ASP A 206 4.88 -23.43 7.18
C ASP A 206 4.78 -22.57 5.90
N ILE A 207 5.94 -22.24 5.31
CA ILE A 207 6.05 -21.60 4.00
C ILE A 207 6.71 -22.58 3.03
N THR A 208 6.07 -22.83 1.89
CA THR A 208 6.64 -23.59 0.78
C THR A 208 6.71 -22.71 -0.46
N VAL A 209 7.91 -22.55 -1.04
CA VAL A 209 8.14 -21.79 -2.27
C VAL A 209 8.78 -22.71 -3.31
N GLY A 210 8.06 -22.98 -4.39
CA GLY A 210 8.54 -23.76 -5.52
C GLY A 210 8.77 -22.90 -6.77
N SER A 211 8.97 -23.58 -7.90
CA SER A 211 9.10 -22.98 -9.23
C SER A 211 10.26 -21.97 -9.31
N SER A 212 10.17 -20.93 -10.15
CA SER A 212 11.22 -19.89 -10.31
C SER A 212 10.89 -18.61 -9.54
N VAL A 213 10.23 -18.74 -8.38
CA VAL A 213 9.82 -17.58 -7.56
C VAL A 213 11.00 -17.02 -6.79
N SER A 214 11.13 -15.68 -6.80
CA SER A 214 12.10 -14.94 -5.99
C SER A 214 11.40 -14.08 -4.95
N VAL A 215 11.84 -14.16 -3.69
CA VAL A 215 11.29 -13.37 -2.57
C VAL A 215 12.43 -12.71 -1.81
N SER A 216 12.30 -11.46 -1.37
CA SER A 216 13.34 -10.83 -0.55
C SER A 216 13.40 -11.46 0.84
N SER A 217 12.26 -11.58 1.52
CA SER A 217 12.20 -11.99 2.93
C SER A 217 11.10 -13.02 3.21
N LEU A 218 11.46 -14.12 3.86
CA LEU A 218 10.53 -15.13 4.37
C LEU A 218 10.65 -15.21 5.88
N THR A 219 9.55 -15.02 6.60
CA THR A 219 9.49 -15.17 8.06
C THR A 219 8.33 -16.07 8.47
N THR A 220 8.61 -17.10 9.28
CA THR A 220 7.57 -18.03 9.74
C THR A 220 7.81 -18.61 11.14
N ASN A 221 6.72 -18.92 11.85
CA ASN A 221 6.74 -19.76 13.07
C ASN A 221 6.86 -21.25 12.77
N GLY A 222 6.63 -21.65 11.51
CA GLY A 222 6.76 -23.01 11.01
C GLY A 222 8.12 -23.27 10.36
N ASN A 223 8.11 -24.18 9.39
CA ASN A 223 9.22 -24.53 8.52
C ASN A 223 9.22 -23.67 7.25
N VAL A 224 10.38 -23.51 6.63
CA VAL A 224 10.50 -22.99 5.25
C VAL A 224 11.03 -24.08 4.34
N THR A 225 10.37 -24.29 3.21
CA THR A 225 10.84 -25.18 2.13
C THR A 225 10.98 -24.38 0.85
N LEU A 226 12.20 -24.34 0.28
CA LEU A 226 12.46 -23.80 -1.05
C LEU A 226 12.79 -24.95 -2.00
N GLU A 227 12.08 -25.05 -3.12
CA GLU A 227 12.21 -26.15 -4.07
C GLU A 227 12.37 -25.64 -5.51
N GLY A 228 12.88 -26.49 -6.41
CA GLY A 228 13.02 -26.14 -7.82
C GLY A 228 14.08 -25.05 -8.03
N ASN A 229 13.71 -23.92 -8.61
CA ASN A 229 14.61 -22.78 -8.82
C ASN A 229 14.29 -21.60 -7.87
N ALA A 230 13.54 -21.85 -6.79
CA ALA A 230 13.11 -20.80 -5.88
C ALA A 230 14.31 -20.10 -5.22
N SER A 231 14.18 -18.80 -4.96
CA SER A 231 15.23 -18.02 -4.32
C SER A 231 14.70 -17.07 -3.26
N ALA A 232 15.46 -16.92 -2.18
CA ALA A 232 15.16 -15.97 -1.11
C ALA A 232 16.40 -15.18 -0.66
N LEU A 233 16.32 -13.86 -0.46
CA LEU A 233 17.47 -13.13 0.11
C LEU A 233 17.63 -13.42 1.60
N THR A 234 16.55 -13.41 2.37
CA THR A 234 16.52 -13.76 3.79
C THR A 234 15.44 -14.79 4.10
N VAL A 235 15.79 -15.77 4.92
CA VAL A 235 14.89 -16.82 5.41
C VAL A 235 15.01 -16.88 6.93
N SER A 236 13.91 -16.69 7.64
CA SER A 236 13.82 -16.77 9.10
C SER A 236 12.71 -17.76 9.51
N ALA A 237 13.10 -18.89 10.10
CA ALA A 237 12.16 -19.92 10.54
C ALA A 237 12.36 -20.28 12.02
N ILE A 238 11.27 -20.38 12.78
CA ILE A 238 11.33 -20.91 14.14
C ILE A 238 11.57 -22.42 14.13
N LYS A 239 11.11 -23.14 13.10
CA LYS A 239 11.40 -24.56 12.95
C LYS A 239 12.55 -24.76 11.96
N ASN A 240 12.36 -25.67 11.00
CA ASN A 240 13.41 -26.11 10.10
C ASN A 240 13.41 -25.29 8.80
N VAL A 241 14.54 -25.29 8.11
CA VAL A 241 14.66 -24.77 6.75
C VAL A 241 15.14 -25.89 5.84
N THR A 242 14.48 -26.09 4.70
CA THR A 242 14.82 -27.11 3.71
C THR A 242 14.97 -26.46 2.34
N LEU A 243 16.10 -26.72 1.66
CA LEU A 243 16.33 -26.32 0.28
C LEU A 243 16.51 -27.57 -0.57
N THR A 244 15.84 -27.68 -1.71
CA THR A 244 15.98 -28.79 -2.67
C THR A 244 16.10 -28.31 -4.11
N GLY A 245 16.68 -29.12 -4.99
CA GLY A 245 16.86 -28.80 -6.40
C GLY A 245 17.92 -27.72 -6.64
N ASN A 246 17.59 -26.69 -7.39
CA ASN A 246 18.47 -25.52 -7.64
C ASN A 246 18.15 -24.34 -6.72
N ALA A 247 17.34 -24.54 -5.67
CA ALA A 247 16.94 -23.48 -4.76
C ALA A 247 18.16 -22.80 -4.12
N SER A 248 18.07 -21.49 -3.86
CA SER A 248 19.17 -20.73 -3.26
C SER A 248 18.69 -19.70 -2.26
N ALA A 249 19.53 -19.39 -1.28
CA ALA A 249 19.23 -18.35 -0.30
C ALA A 249 20.44 -17.44 -0.03
N GLY A 250 20.19 -16.18 0.34
CA GLY A 250 21.25 -15.30 0.84
C GLY A 250 21.61 -15.65 2.28
N THR A 251 20.77 -15.24 3.23
CA THR A 251 20.92 -15.53 4.66
C THR A 251 19.79 -16.44 5.14
N VAL A 252 20.15 -17.53 5.82
CA VAL A 252 19.21 -18.44 6.48
C VAL A 252 19.41 -18.37 7.99
N THR A 253 18.35 -18.11 8.73
CA THR A 253 18.29 -18.17 10.20
C THR A 253 17.22 -19.17 10.61
N ALA A 254 17.59 -20.22 11.34
CA ALA A 254 16.68 -21.27 11.77
C ALA A 254 16.91 -21.66 13.24
N ASN A 255 15.84 -21.75 14.04
CA ASN A 255 15.99 -22.31 15.40
C ASN A 255 15.99 -23.85 15.37
N GLY A 256 15.44 -24.47 14.32
CA GLY A 256 15.50 -25.91 14.09
C GLY A 256 16.71 -26.35 13.25
N THR A 257 16.51 -27.40 12.46
CA THR A 257 17.51 -28.01 11.57
C THR A 257 17.51 -27.33 10.19
N LEU A 258 18.68 -27.22 9.57
CA LEU A 258 18.83 -26.85 8.16
C LEU A 258 19.13 -28.11 7.32
N ASN A 259 18.27 -28.41 6.34
CA ASN A 259 18.50 -29.47 5.36
C ASN A 259 18.78 -28.82 3.98
N MET A 260 20.02 -28.92 3.53
CA MET A 260 20.50 -28.31 2.29
C MET A 260 20.76 -29.40 1.23
N ALA A 261 19.86 -29.46 0.25
CA ALA A 261 19.99 -30.20 -1.00
C ALA A 261 19.73 -29.27 -2.21
N GLY A 262 20.02 -27.97 -2.03
CA GLY A 262 19.85 -26.92 -3.03
C GLY A 262 21.15 -26.57 -3.75
N ARG A 263 21.20 -25.37 -4.34
CA ARG A 263 22.37 -24.83 -5.04
C ARG A 263 23.34 -24.11 -4.12
N GLN A 264 22.90 -23.05 -3.44
CA GLN A 264 23.79 -22.25 -2.60
C GLN A 264 23.08 -21.50 -1.47
N ILE A 265 23.80 -21.32 -0.36
CA ILE A 265 23.49 -20.38 0.72
C ILE A 265 24.71 -19.50 0.99
N SER A 266 24.55 -18.18 1.10
CA SER A 266 25.68 -17.31 1.48
C SER A 266 26.02 -17.46 2.96
N THR A 267 25.05 -17.24 3.84
CA THR A 267 25.23 -17.34 5.29
C THR A 267 24.13 -18.17 5.93
N ALA A 268 24.48 -19.14 6.76
CA ALA A 268 23.54 -19.93 7.53
C ALA A 268 23.82 -19.81 9.03
N ASN A 269 22.82 -19.39 9.81
CA ASN A 269 22.85 -19.26 11.26
C ASN A 269 21.78 -20.20 11.85
N VAL A 270 22.20 -21.32 12.41
CA VAL A 270 21.31 -22.42 12.77
C VAL A 270 21.50 -22.80 14.24
N THR A 271 20.42 -22.90 15.00
CA THR A 271 20.51 -23.38 16.39
C THR A 271 20.57 -24.91 16.44
N GLY A 272 19.88 -25.61 15.55
CA GLY A 272 19.92 -27.06 15.42
C GLY A 272 20.98 -27.58 14.44
N ASN A 273 20.81 -28.85 14.06
CA ASN A 273 21.74 -29.55 13.17
C ASN A 273 21.71 -28.98 11.75
N VAL A 274 22.77 -29.25 11.00
CA VAL A 274 22.87 -28.85 9.60
C VAL A 274 23.26 -30.06 8.76
N ASN A 275 22.40 -30.44 7.82
CA ASN A 275 22.62 -31.56 6.92
C ASN A 275 22.77 -31.02 5.50
N ILE A 276 23.92 -31.22 4.86
CA ILE A 276 24.23 -30.73 3.51
C ILE A 276 24.53 -31.92 2.62
N SER A 277 23.60 -32.24 1.71
CA SER A 277 23.76 -33.33 0.75
C SER A 277 24.16 -32.85 -0.65
N SER A 278 23.91 -31.59 -0.99
CA SER A 278 24.37 -30.95 -2.24
C SER A 278 24.47 -29.44 -2.08
N GLY A 279 25.22 -28.78 -2.98
CA GLY A 279 25.37 -27.34 -3.00
C GLY A 279 26.38 -26.83 -1.98
N ALA A 280 26.63 -25.52 -2.04
CA ALA A 280 27.60 -24.83 -1.20
C ALA A 280 26.94 -23.92 -0.15
N ILE A 281 27.58 -23.80 1.01
CA ILE A 281 27.30 -22.77 2.01
C ILE A 281 28.58 -21.99 2.26
N THR A 282 28.58 -20.68 2.03
CA THR A 282 29.84 -19.90 2.14
C THR A 282 30.27 -19.78 3.60
N THR A 283 29.40 -19.30 4.48
CA THR A 283 29.64 -19.20 5.93
C THR A 283 28.53 -19.93 6.69
N LEU A 284 28.93 -20.90 7.50
CA LEU A 284 28.02 -21.72 8.31
C LEU A 284 28.31 -21.52 9.80
N ASN A 285 27.30 -21.11 10.55
CA ASN A 285 27.33 -21.01 12.01
C ASN A 285 26.23 -21.92 12.59
N SER A 286 26.62 -22.95 13.33
CA SER A 286 25.66 -23.84 14.02
C SER A 286 25.95 -23.94 15.51
N GLN A 287 24.90 -24.05 16.33
CA GLN A 287 25.06 -24.43 17.74
C GLN A 287 25.05 -25.96 17.96
N ALA A 288 24.84 -26.76 16.91
CA ALA A 288 24.75 -28.22 16.96
C ALA A 288 25.56 -28.88 15.83
N ASP A 289 25.32 -30.16 15.53
CA ASP A 289 26.16 -30.93 14.63
C ASP A 289 26.03 -30.50 13.16
N VAL A 290 27.13 -30.60 12.41
CA VAL A 290 27.19 -30.34 10.96
C VAL A 290 27.56 -31.63 10.23
N PHE A 291 26.72 -32.05 9.29
CA PHE A 291 26.92 -33.20 8.42
C PHE A 291 26.98 -32.73 6.96
N TRP A 292 28.17 -32.73 6.37
CA TRP A 292 28.42 -32.26 5.02
C TRP A 292 28.88 -33.39 4.12
N THR A 293 27.94 -33.94 3.33
CA THR A 293 28.22 -34.98 2.32
C THR A 293 28.25 -34.41 0.90
N SER A 294 27.93 -33.13 0.71
CA SER A 294 28.08 -32.43 -0.57
C SER A 294 29.55 -32.41 -1.01
N LYS A 295 29.79 -32.50 -2.32
CA LYS A 295 31.13 -32.35 -2.93
C LYS A 295 31.54 -30.90 -3.13
N ASP A 296 30.60 -29.97 -3.02
CA ASP A 296 30.89 -28.55 -3.02
C ASP A 296 31.57 -28.11 -1.72
N SER A 297 32.20 -26.94 -1.76
CA SER A 297 33.01 -26.40 -0.67
C SER A 297 32.25 -25.41 0.22
N SER A 298 32.68 -25.29 1.47
CA SER A 298 32.43 -24.09 2.30
C SER A 298 33.67 -23.20 2.37
N ARG A 299 33.52 -21.91 2.75
CA ARG A 299 34.66 -21.10 3.20
C ARG A 299 34.86 -21.25 4.71
N GLU A 300 33.78 -21.17 5.48
CA GLU A 300 33.84 -21.20 6.94
C GLU A 300 32.75 -22.09 7.53
N ILE A 301 33.14 -23.02 8.39
CA ILE A 301 32.23 -23.85 9.19
C ILE A 301 32.58 -23.64 10.67
N ASN A 302 31.71 -22.94 11.38
CA ASN A 302 31.80 -22.71 12.81
C ASN A 302 30.69 -23.49 13.53
N THR A 303 31.06 -24.34 14.48
CA THR A 303 30.06 -25.08 15.27
C THR A 303 30.45 -25.36 16.71
N ASN A 304 29.46 -25.41 17.60
CA ASN A 304 29.61 -25.98 18.94
C ASN A 304 29.56 -27.52 18.97
N GLY A 305 28.98 -28.14 17.94
CA GLY A 305 28.84 -29.58 17.80
C GLY A 305 30.02 -30.22 17.05
N LYS A 306 29.79 -31.44 16.56
CA LYS A 306 30.75 -32.16 15.71
C LYS A 306 30.58 -31.78 14.24
N VAL A 307 31.62 -31.99 13.44
CA VAL A 307 31.60 -31.81 11.98
C VAL A 307 31.93 -33.13 11.30
N THR A 308 31.13 -33.55 10.33
CA THR A 308 31.52 -34.54 9.31
C THR A 308 31.59 -33.85 7.96
N TYR A 309 32.70 -33.95 7.25
CA TYR A 309 32.94 -33.21 6.00
C TYR A 309 33.53 -34.07 4.89
N SER A 310 32.87 -34.02 3.72
CA SER A 310 33.26 -34.75 2.49
C SER A 310 33.38 -33.83 1.26
N GLY A 311 33.42 -32.51 1.48
CA GLY A 311 33.44 -31.50 0.43
C GLY A 311 34.83 -31.20 -0.12
N SER A 312 34.87 -30.39 -1.18
CA SER A 312 36.10 -29.84 -1.74
C SER A 312 36.64 -28.66 -0.94
N ASN A 313 37.87 -28.23 -1.23
CA ASN A 313 38.52 -27.10 -0.57
C ASN A 313 38.41 -25.82 -1.40
N ASN A 314 37.88 -24.75 -0.81
CA ASN A 314 37.92 -23.39 -1.38
C ASN A 314 38.41 -22.38 -0.33
N GLY A 315 39.52 -22.72 0.32
CA GLY A 315 39.96 -22.04 1.53
C GLY A 315 39.09 -22.41 2.73
N THR A 316 38.63 -23.67 2.80
CA THR A 316 37.68 -24.15 3.79
C THR A 316 38.31 -24.21 5.18
N ALA A 317 37.83 -23.38 6.10
CA ALA A 317 38.22 -23.38 7.50
C ALA A 317 37.12 -24.01 8.37
N VAL A 318 37.49 -25.02 9.15
CA VAL A 318 36.58 -25.69 10.10
C VAL A 318 36.98 -25.34 11.53
N ALA A 319 36.06 -24.77 12.30
CA ALA A 319 36.19 -24.48 13.72
C ALA A 319 35.06 -25.18 14.49
N ALA A 320 35.39 -26.20 15.27
CA ALA A 320 34.42 -27.02 15.99
C ALA A 320 34.78 -27.19 17.47
N ILE A 321 33.84 -27.00 18.39
CA ILE A 321 34.05 -27.41 19.78
C ILE A 321 34.04 -28.95 19.87
N GLY A 322 33.15 -29.62 19.12
CA GLY A 322 33.10 -31.07 19.04
C GLY A 322 34.12 -31.68 18.07
N ASP A 323 34.00 -32.99 17.88
CA ASP A 323 34.88 -33.79 17.02
C ASP A 323 34.79 -33.37 15.54
N VAL A 324 35.87 -33.54 14.79
CA VAL A 324 35.91 -33.31 13.35
C VAL A 324 36.25 -34.61 12.62
N ARG A 325 35.34 -35.07 11.76
CA ARG A 325 35.55 -36.17 10.82
C ARG A 325 35.67 -35.61 9.40
N ILE A 326 36.80 -35.85 8.75
CA ILE A 326 36.95 -35.62 7.31
C ILE A 326 36.86 -36.99 6.62
N ASP A 327 35.90 -37.16 5.73
CA ASP A 327 35.62 -38.43 5.03
C ASP A 327 35.59 -38.16 3.53
N ASP A 328 36.66 -38.50 2.82
CA ASP A 328 36.82 -38.23 1.38
C ASP A 328 36.68 -36.73 1.01
N GLY A 329 37.13 -35.85 1.91
CA GLY A 329 37.05 -34.40 1.78
C GLY A 329 38.41 -33.70 1.90
N THR A 330 38.46 -32.45 1.45
CA THR A 330 39.66 -31.59 1.54
C THR A 330 39.29 -30.28 2.24
N VAL A 331 40.06 -29.90 3.26
CA VAL A 331 39.91 -28.63 3.99
C VAL A 331 41.25 -27.89 4.07
N GLN A 332 41.22 -26.58 4.24
CA GLN A 332 42.44 -25.78 4.41
C GLN A 332 42.93 -25.85 5.86
N THR A 333 42.04 -25.54 6.81
CA THR A 333 42.38 -25.52 8.23
C THR A 333 41.31 -26.21 9.06
N VAL A 334 41.75 -26.84 10.15
CA VAL A 334 40.88 -27.42 11.16
C VAL A 334 41.33 -26.94 12.53
N ARG A 335 40.41 -26.37 13.31
CA ARG A 335 40.57 -26.04 14.72
C ARG A 335 39.49 -26.76 15.51
N THR A 336 39.88 -27.65 16.42
CA THR A 336 38.92 -28.42 17.21
C THR A 336 39.33 -28.62 18.67
N GLN A 337 38.35 -28.56 19.58
CA GLN A 337 38.53 -28.98 20.97
C GLN A 337 38.31 -30.50 21.17
N GLY A 338 37.70 -31.16 20.19
CA GLY A 338 37.45 -32.60 20.15
C GLY A 338 38.56 -33.39 19.45
N ASN A 339 38.22 -34.63 19.11
CA ASN A 339 39.05 -35.54 18.33
C ASN A 339 38.94 -35.23 16.83
N THR A 340 40.01 -35.53 16.10
CA THR A 340 40.04 -35.47 14.64
C THR A 340 40.12 -36.88 14.06
N LEU A 341 39.21 -37.22 13.17
CA LEU A 341 39.23 -38.45 12.38
C LEU A 341 39.34 -38.09 10.90
N ILE A 342 40.30 -38.67 10.19
CA ILE A 342 40.46 -38.47 8.75
C ILE A 342 40.45 -39.83 8.07
N ASP A 343 39.46 -40.06 7.21
CA ASP A 343 39.33 -41.25 6.37
C ASP A 343 39.37 -40.80 4.90
N ARG A 344 40.46 -41.11 4.19
CA ARG A 344 40.71 -40.68 2.80
C ARG A 344 40.61 -39.16 2.55
N GLY A 345 41.00 -38.33 3.52
CA GLY A 345 40.88 -36.87 3.45
C GLY A 345 42.20 -36.10 3.52
N GLU A 346 42.14 -34.80 3.27
CA GLU A 346 43.30 -33.90 3.30
C GLU A 346 43.04 -32.60 4.08
N ILE A 347 44.01 -32.20 4.91
CA ILE A 347 44.13 -30.87 5.53
C ILE A 347 45.35 -30.18 4.92
N THR A 348 45.12 -29.24 4.01
CA THR A 348 46.19 -28.70 3.14
C THR A 348 47.09 -27.67 3.82
N SER A 349 46.65 -27.07 4.93
CA SER A 349 47.45 -26.09 5.67
C SER A 349 47.75 -26.52 7.10
N ARG A 350 46.76 -26.50 8.00
CA ARG A 350 47.02 -26.65 9.44
C ARG A 350 45.89 -27.31 10.20
N LEU A 351 46.25 -28.28 11.03
CA LEU A 351 45.40 -28.87 12.08
C LEU A 351 45.81 -28.36 13.46
N ASP A 352 44.90 -27.73 14.20
CA ASP A 352 45.02 -27.44 15.62
C ASP A 352 43.94 -28.23 16.38
N GLY A 353 44.30 -29.37 16.98
CA GLY A 353 43.36 -30.26 17.66
C GLY A 353 43.70 -30.45 19.14
N GLN A 354 42.77 -30.25 20.06
CA GLN A 354 43.01 -30.54 21.47
C GLN A 354 42.94 -32.05 21.77
N GLY A 355 42.06 -32.79 21.07
CA GLY A 355 41.87 -34.23 21.24
C GLY A 355 42.86 -35.10 20.46
N ALA A 356 42.50 -36.37 20.30
CA ALA A 356 43.28 -37.35 19.55
C ALA A 356 43.12 -37.16 18.03
N LEU A 357 44.11 -37.62 17.26
CA LEU A 357 44.03 -37.72 15.81
C LEU A 357 44.11 -39.20 15.37
N THR A 358 43.11 -39.64 14.63
CA THR A 358 43.09 -40.92 13.92
C THR A 358 43.06 -40.67 12.42
N ALA A 359 44.02 -41.22 11.67
CA ALA A 359 44.13 -40.97 10.23
C ALA A 359 44.33 -42.27 9.43
N SER A 360 43.53 -42.45 8.38
CA SER A 360 43.54 -43.59 7.46
C SER A 360 43.59 -43.06 6.03
N THR A 361 44.67 -43.37 5.30
CA THR A 361 44.93 -42.85 3.94
C THR A 361 44.75 -41.32 3.85
N ALA A 362 45.33 -40.59 4.81
CA ALA A 362 45.09 -39.15 5.02
C ALA A 362 46.33 -38.30 4.72
N VAL A 363 46.12 -37.02 4.38
CA VAL A 363 47.20 -36.01 4.26
C VAL A 363 46.94 -34.87 5.25
N VAL A 364 47.95 -34.49 6.03
CA VAL A 364 47.90 -33.29 6.89
C VAL A 364 49.21 -32.55 6.74
N ALA A 365 49.16 -31.34 6.17
CA ALA A 365 50.34 -30.58 5.80
C ALA A 365 51.17 -30.11 7.00
N SER A 366 50.51 -29.66 8.06
CA SER A 366 51.13 -29.26 9.33
C SER A 366 50.11 -29.29 10.49
N GLY A 367 50.56 -29.29 11.75
CA GLY A 367 49.63 -29.10 12.87
C GLY A 367 50.17 -29.41 14.26
N THR A 368 49.33 -29.22 15.26
CA THR A 368 49.57 -29.60 16.66
C THR A 368 48.36 -30.30 17.24
N ILE A 369 48.58 -31.40 17.95
CA ILE A 369 47.53 -32.15 18.65
C ILE A 369 47.83 -32.35 20.14
N GLY A 370 46.79 -32.38 20.97
CA GLY A 370 46.91 -32.64 22.41
C GLY A 370 46.81 -34.11 22.82
N GLY A 371 46.01 -34.89 22.08
CA GLY A 371 45.68 -36.28 22.40
C GLY A 371 46.63 -37.32 21.80
N ALA A 372 46.16 -38.56 21.73
CA ALA A 372 46.87 -39.66 21.10
C ALA A 372 46.90 -39.51 19.56
N PHE A 373 47.85 -40.17 18.91
CA PHE A 373 48.03 -40.12 17.46
C PHE A 373 48.06 -41.55 16.90
N THR A 374 47.11 -41.90 16.02
CA THR A 374 47.01 -43.22 15.38
C THR A 374 46.90 -43.04 13.87
N VAL A 375 47.90 -43.50 13.13
CA VAL A 375 47.99 -43.26 11.67
C VAL A 375 48.41 -44.52 10.93
N ASP A 376 47.72 -44.82 9.83
CA ASP A 376 48.06 -45.95 8.98
C ASP A 376 49.32 -45.68 8.14
N LYS A 377 49.89 -46.75 7.57
CA LYS A 377 51.09 -46.68 6.72
C LYS A 377 50.92 -45.87 5.42
N ASN A 378 49.68 -45.59 5.03
CA ASN A 378 49.36 -44.94 3.75
C ASN A 378 49.17 -43.42 3.91
N SER A 379 49.14 -42.92 5.14
CA SER A 379 48.90 -41.51 5.43
C SER A 379 50.19 -40.69 5.49
N LYS A 380 50.14 -39.42 5.09
CA LYS A 380 51.22 -38.43 5.16
C LYS A 380 50.82 -37.30 6.12
N VAL A 381 51.19 -37.43 7.39
CA VAL A 381 50.68 -36.54 8.45
C VAL A 381 51.83 -35.86 9.18
N ASN A 382 51.93 -34.55 9.03
CA ASN A 382 52.97 -33.72 9.65
C ASN A 382 52.41 -32.98 10.88
N VAL A 383 52.17 -33.69 11.99
CA VAL A 383 51.67 -33.07 13.23
C VAL A 383 52.62 -33.28 14.38
N VAL A 384 52.69 -32.29 15.28
CA VAL A 384 53.43 -32.39 16.55
C VAL A 384 52.45 -32.67 17.67
N ARG A 385 52.77 -33.64 18.53
CA ARG A 385 52.00 -33.90 19.75
C ARG A 385 52.54 -33.03 20.89
N THR A 386 51.68 -32.20 21.47
CA THR A 386 52.00 -31.37 22.62
C THR A 386 51.01 -31.67 23.75
N ILE A 387 51.50 -32.28 24.84
CA ILE A 387 50.65 -32.62 25.98
C ILE A 387 50.00 -31.34 26.53
N ASN A 388 48.70 -31.43 26.86
CA ASN A 388 47.88 -30.31 27.34
C ASN A 388 47.71 -29.15 26.35
N TYR A 389 47.94 -29.36 25.05
CA TYR A 389 47.65 -28.37 24.02
C TYR A 389 46.18 -27.94 24.09
N GLN A 390 45.93 -26.64 24.23
CA GLN A 390 44.59 -26.05 24.29
C GLN A 390 44.30 -25.33 22.98
N VAL A 391 43.13 -25.59 22.41
CA VAL A 391 42.67 -24.90 21.19
C VAL A 391 41.53 -23.97 21.56
N ASN A 392 41.75 -22.67 21.38
CA ASN A 392 40.66 -21.71 21.50
C ASN A 392 39.78 -21.78 20.25
N VAL A 393 38.53 -22.21 20.44
CA VAL A 393 37.44 -22.19 19.45
C VAL A 393 36.33 -21.33 20.05
N PRO A 394 36.01 -20.15 19.46
CA PRO A 394 34.92 -19.32 19.93
C PRO A 394 33.59 -20.07 19.91
N ARG A 395 32.81 -19.96 20.98
CA ARG A 395 31.46 -20.54 21.04
C ARG A 395 30.53 -19.79 20.08
N VAL A 396 29.87 -20.53 19.20
CA VAL A 396 28.84 -20.00 18.31
C VAL A 396 27.58 -19.70 19.10
N THR A 397 27.06 -18.49 18.97
CA THR A 397 25.74 -18.09 19.48
C THR A 397 24.94 -17.52 18.32
N VAL A 398 23.78 -18.10 18.08
CA VAL A 398 22.84 -17.69 17.02
C VAL A 398 21.68 -16.95 17.67
N GLN A 399 21.32 -15.79 17.10
CA GLN A 399 20.11 -15.09 17.50
C GLN A 399 18.88 -15.89 17.05
N THR A 400 18.05 -16.29 18.01
CA THR A 400 16.84 -17.06 17.72
C THR A 400 15.79 -16.21 17.01
N VAL A 401 15.13 -16.77 16.01
CA VAL A 401 13.93 -16.23 15.38
C VAL A 401 12.81 -16.15 16.42
N LYS A 402 12.15 -15.00 16.49
CA LYS A 402 11.02 -14.76 17.40
C LYS A 402 9.70 -15.08 16.71
N GLU A 403 8.68 -15.32 17.53
CA GLU A 403 7.32 -15.53 17.05
C GLU A 403 6.81 -14.33 16.26
N THR A 404 6.36 -14.62 15.05
CA THR A 404 5.65 -13.70 14.17
C THR A 404 4.17 -13.75 14.51
N VAL A 405 3.61 -12.59 14.83
CA VAL A 405 2.19 -12.42 15.08
C VAL A 405 1.55 -11.82 13.84
N VAL A 406 0.59 -12.52 13.26
CA VAL A 406 -0.21 -12.03 12.14
C VAL A 406 -1.56 -11.53 12.66
N GLN A 407 -1.95 -10.32 12.25
CA GLN A 407 -3.20 -9.71 12.64
C GLN A 407 -4.38 -10.43 11.97
N THR A 408 -5.38 -10.78 12.77
CA THR A 408 -6.67 -11.28 12.26
C THR A 408 -7.60 -10.14 11.87
N SER A 409 -8.44 -10.43 10.89
CA SER A 409 -9.48 -9.52 10.41
C SER A 409 -10.84 -10.06 10.81
N LYS A 410 -11.80 -9.15 11.07
CA LYS A 410 -13.21 -9.47 11.23
C LYS A 410 -14.05 -8.67 10.25
N VAL A 411 -14.90 -9.35 9.51
CA VAL A 411 -15.81 -8.78 8.52
C VAL A 411 -17.24 -9.04 8.94
N ASP A 412 -18.06 -7.99 8.90
CA ASP A 412 -19.50 -8.07 9.12
C ASP A 412 -20.25 -7.05 8.28
N ALA A 413 -20.77 -7.49 7.14
CA ALA A 413 -21.54 -6.64 6.23
C ALA A 413 -22.78 -6.01 6.90
N TYR A 414 -23.39 -6.66 7.90
CA TYR A 414 -24.57 -6.10 8.56
C TYR A 414 -24.27 -4.80 9.31
N GLN A 415 -23.05 -4.64 9.83
CA GLN A 415 -22.60 -3.41 10.50
C GLN A 415 -22.45 -2.23 9.54
N LEU A 416 -22.30 -2.50 8.24
CA LEU A 416 -22.09 -1.48 7.21
C LEU A 416 -23.38 -1.01 6.55
N ARG A 417 -24.54 -1.58 6.91
CA ARG A 417 -25.84 -1.27 6.29
C ARG A 417 -26.20 0.21 6.38
N SER A 418 -25.92 0.85 7.53
CA SER A 418 -26.21 2.28 7.74
C SER A 418 -25.31 3.21 6.94
N ASN A 419 -24.17 2.74 6.43
CA ASN A 419 -23.26 3.52 5.61
C ASN A 419 -23.62 3.51 4.12
N ALA A 420 -24.54 2.63 3.71
CA ALA A 420 -24.94 2.48 2.31
C ALA A 420 -25.74 3.69 1.83
N ASN A 421 -25.73 3.98 0.53
CA ASN A 421 -26.68 4.91 -0.09
C ASN A 421 -27.91 4.15 -0.63
N TYR A 422 -27.71 2.89 -1.01
CA TYR A 422 -28.71 2.01 -1.57
C TYR A 422 -28.67 0.65 -0.86
N VAL A 423 -29.79 0.26 -0.24
CA VAL A 423 -29.92 -1.00 0.51
C VAL A 423 -30.93 -1.90 -0.22
N PHE A 424 -30.46 -2.98 -0.82
CA PHE A 424 -31.24 -3.92 -1.62
C PHE A 424 -31.69 -5.12 -0.81
N GLN A 425 -33.00 -5.38 -0.83
CA GLN A 425 -33.66 -6.47 -0.10
C GLN A 425 -34.88 -6.95 -0.90
N LEU A 426 -35.46 -8.08 -0.51
CA LEU A 426 -36.82 -8.40 -0.94
C LEU A 426 -37.82 -7.78 0.03
N SER A 427 -38.94 -7.28 -0.50
CA SER A 427 -40.11 -6.96 0.31
C SER A 427 -40.69 -8.23 0.96
N SER A 428 -41.60 -8.06 1.91
CA SER A 428 -42.37 -9.18 2.48
C SER A 428 -43.17 -9.97 1.45
N THR A 429 -43.45 -9.39 0.28
CA THR A 429 -44.16 -10.00 -0.85
C THR A 429 -43.22 -10.57 -1.92
N GLY A 430 -41.91 -10.57 -1.69
CA GLY A 430 -40.91 -11.11 -2.62
C GLY A 430 -40.56 -10.19 -3.79
N GLN A 431 -40.94 -8.91 -3.74
CA GLN A 431 -40.62 -7.93 -4.77
C GLN A 431 -39.23 -7.32 -4.50
N ARG A 432 -38.49 -6.97 -5.56
CA ARG A 432 -37.20 -6.29 -5.45
C ARG A 432 -37.39 -4.91 -4.82
N GLN A 433 -36.77 -4.68 -3.67
CA GLN A 433 -36.89 -3.45 -2.90
C GLN A 433 -35.51 -2.80 -2.74
N VAL A 434 -35.47 -1.47 -2.83
CA VAL A 434 -34.29 -0.65 -2.53
C VAL A 434 -34.67 0.45 -1.55
N THR A 435 -33.93 0.57 -0.44
CA THR A 435 -34.01 1.75 0.43
C THR A 435 -32.94 2.73 -0.02
N VAL A 436 -33.36 3.95 -0.35
CA VAL A 436 -32.47 5.06 -0.75
C VAL A 436 -32.26 5.96 0.45
N GLN A 437 -31.00 6.29 0.75
CA GLN A 437 -30.64 7.19 1.84
C GLN A 437 -29.47 8.11 1.48
N GLY A 438 -29.68 9.41 1.67
CA GLY A 438 -28.66 10.44 1.46
C GLY A 438 -28.22 10.55 0.01
N VAL A 439 -29.15 10.59 -0.95
CA VAL A 439 -28.85 10.70 -2.39
C VAL A 439 -29.47 11.96 -2.97
N GLY A 440 -28.67 12.78 -3.65
CA GLY A 440 -29.16 13.93 -4.40
C GLY A 440 -30.12 13.49 -5.52
N GLY A 441 -31.23 14.21 -5.67
CA GLY A 441 -32.21 13.94 -6.73
C GLY A 441 -33.19 12.79 -6.49
N ILE A 442 -33.07 12.05 -5.36
CA ILE A 442 -34.04 11.04 -4.91
C ILE A 442 -34.34 11.27 -3.43
N ALA A 443 -35.62 11.27 -3.04
CA ALA A 443 -35.98 11.40 -1.63
C ALA A 443 -35.57 10.14 -0.84
N ASN A 444 -35.22 10.30 0.43
CA ASN A 444 -34.98 9.15 1.29
C ASN A 444 -36.28 8.34 1.43
N GLY A 445 -36.19 7.02 1.29
CA GLY A 445 -37.37 6.17 1.36
C GLY A 445 -37.15 4.77 0.84
N VAL A 446 -38.19 3.96 0.95
CA VAL A 446 -38.23 2.58 0.44
C VAL A 446 -38.97 2.59 -0.90
N TYR A 447 -38.35 2.00 -1.91
CA TYR A 447 -38.87 1.90 -3.26
C TYR A 447 -38.81 0.44 -3.73
N LEU A 448 -39.73 0.08 -4.61
CA LEU A 448 -39.70 -1.15 -5.39
C LEU A 448 -39.04 -0.89 -6.74
N LEU A 449 -38.30 -1.87 -7.25
CA LEU A 449 -37.73 -1.83 -8.59
C LEU A 449 -38.69 -2.47 -9.58
N GLY A 450 -39.29 -1.65 -10.44
CA GLY A 450 -40.26 -2.10 -11.43
C GLY A 450 -40.04 -1.51 -12.82
N ASN A 451 -40.94 -1.85 -13.73
CA ASN A 451 -40.88 -1.44 -15.13
C ASN A 451 -42.09 -0.57 -15.50
N TYR A 452 -41.94 0.28 -16.52
CA TYR A 452 -43.07 0.96 -17.16
C TYR A 452 -43.28 0.44 -18.59
N PRO A 453 -44.48 0.62 -19.17
CA PRO A 453 -44.71 0.33 -20.58
C PRO A 453 -43.72 1.11 -21.46
N ASP A 454 -43.28 0.48 -22.54
CA ASP A 454 -42.36 1.11 -23.47
C ASP A 454 -43.08 2.24 -24.21
N ALA A 455 -42.42 3.38 -24.36
CA ALA A 455 -43.01 4.56 -24.99
C ALA A 455 -41.96 5.32 -25.81
N GLY A 456 -42.35 5.82 -26.98
CA GLY A 456 -41.47 6.63 -27.83
C GLY A 456 -40.18 5.93 -28.26
N GLY A 457 -40.20 4.60 -28.43
CA GLY A 457 -39.01 3.82 -28.77
C GLY A 457 -38.02 3.62 -27.62
N ARG A 458 -38.45 3.85 -26.37
CA ARG A 458 -37.66 3.71 -25.16
C ARG A 458 -38.27 2.69 -24.22
N GLY A 459 -37.44 1.77 -23.71
CA GLY A 459 -37.78 0.93 -22.58
C GLY A 459 -37.58 1.63 -21.24
N TYR A 460 -38.40 1.26 -20.26
CA TYR A 460 -38.30 1.75 -18.89
C TYR A 460 -38.16 0.57 -17.95
N ARG A 461 -36.93 0.27 -17.55
CA ARG A 461 -36.58 -0.89 -16.73
C ARG A 461 -35.92 -0.47 -15.42
N ASP A 462 -36.24 -1.19 -14.35
CA ASP A 462 -35.70 -0.97 -12.99
C ASP A 462 -35.84 0.47 -12.48
N PHE A 463 -37.01 1.09 -12.70
CA PHE A 463 -37.35 2.39 -12.15
C PHE A 463 -37.80 2.27 -10.68
N LEU A 464 -37.60 3.36 -9.93
CA LEU A 464 -38.03 3.48 -8.54
C LEU A 464 -39.54 3.72 -8.49
N CYS A 465 -40.24 2.81 -7.83
CA CYS A 465 -41.70 2.79 -7.77
C CYS A 465 -42.14 2.66 -6.31
N ASN A 466 -43.23 3.32 -5.94
CA ASN A 466 -43.86 3.16 -4.64
C ASN A 466 -44.67 1.86 -4.60
N GLU A 467 -45.27 1.49 -5.74
CA GLU A 467 -46.10 0.29 -5.87
C GLU A 467 -45.86 -0.37 -7.24
N VAL A 468 -45.86 -1.70 -7.25
CA VAL A 468 -45.78 -2.52 -8.47
C VAL A 468 -46.84 -3.63 -8.44
N ASN A 469 -47.36 -3.99 -9.60
CA ASN A 469 -48.30 -5.10 -9.72
C ASN A 469 -47.58 -6.48 -9.67
N ALA A 470 -48.35 -7.57 -9.82
CA ALA A 470 -47.83 -8.94 -9.79
C ALA A 470 -46.79 -9.23 -10.90
N GLN A 471 -46.82 -8.49 -12.00
CA GLN A 471 -45.88 -8.61 -13.12
C GLN A 471 -44.64 -7.71 -12.95
N GLY A 472 -44.51 -6.98 -11.83
CA GLY A 472 -43.42 -6.06 -11.58
C GLY A 472 -43.52 -4.74 -12.38
N MET A 473 -44.71 -4.41 -12.89
CA MET A 473 -44.97 -3.12 -13.53
C MET A 473 -45.34 -2.07 -12.50
N CYS A 474 -44.78 -0.88 -12.62
CA CYS A 474 -45.03 0.23 -11.72
C CYS A 474 -46.45 0.76 -11.87
N THR A 475 -47.13 0.91 -10.74
CA THR A 475 -48.49 1.45 -10.65
C THR A 475 -48.50 2.79 -9.93
N ALA A 476 -47.48 3.07 -9.09
CA ALA A 476 -47.21 4.37 -8.53
C ALA A 476 -45.70 4.64 -8.49
N PRO A 477 -45.21 5.81 -8.93
CA PRO A 477 -45.96 6.82 -9.69
C PRO A 477 -46.42 6.29 -11.06
N LEU A 478 -47.44 6.88 -11.67
CA LEU A 478 -47.97 6.42 -12.97
C LEU A 478 -47.02 6.69 -14.15
N GLN A 479 -46.05 7.58 -13.98
CA GLN A 479 -45.07 7.95 -14.99
C GLN A 479 -43.65 7.69 -14.47
N PRO A 480 -42.69 7.28 -15.34
CA PRO A 480 -41.30 7.08 -14.96
C PRO A 480 -40.69 8.38 -14.41
N ASN A 481 -40.04 8.31 -13.25
CA ASN A 481 -39.34 9.45 -12.65
C ASN A 481 -37.83 9.24 -12.58
N LYS A 482 -37.38 8.38 -11.65
CA LYS A 482 -35.96 8.09 -11.44
C LYS A 482 -35.70 6.60 -11.53
N THR A 483 -34.54 6.25 -12.07
CA THR A 483 -33.94 4.92 -11.97
C THR A 483 -32.51 5.09 -11.44
N ILE A 484 -32.00 4.04 -10.82
CA ILE A 484 -30.60 3.92 -10.39
C ILE A 484 -29.79 3.04 -11.35
N CYS A 485 -30.39 2.71 -12.48
CA CYS A 485 -29.95 1.70 -13.42
C CYS A 485 -29.53 2.31 -14.76
N GLN A 486 -28.39 1.88 -15.29
CA GLN A 486 -28.03 2.12 -16.69
C GLN A 486 -27.81 0.76 -17.38
N GLY A 487 -28.91 0.19 -17.90
CA GLY A 487 -28.86 -1.03 -18.71
C GLY A 487 -28.06 -0.85 -19.99
N ALA A 488 -27.64 -1.95 -20.61
CA ALA A 488 -26.89 -1.94 -21.88
C ALA A 488 -27.63 -1.19 -23.01
N THR A 489 -28.97 -1.28 -22.97
CA THR A 489 -29.91 -0.44 -23.70
C THR A 489 -31.02 0.00 -22.75
N THR A 490 -31.89 0.91 -23.18
CA THR A 490 -33.08 1.31 -22.40
C THR A 490 -34.09 0.17 -22.20
N PHE A 491 -34.03 -0.90 -22.99
CA PHE A 491 -34.91 -2.07 -22.88
C PHE A 491 -34.40 -3.14 -21.92
N ASN A 492 -33.16 -2.99 -21.41
CA ASN A 492 -32.56 -3.93 -20.48
C ASN A 492 -32.54 -3.34 -19.07
N GLY A 493 -32.98 -4.12 -18.08
CA GLY A 493 -32.68 -3.85 -16.69
C GLY A 493 -31.21 -4.15 -16.37
N CYS A 494 -30.79 -3.74 -15.18
CA CYS A 494 -29.45 -4.00 -14.68
C CYS A 494 -29.42 -4.66 -13.31
N ILE A 495 -30.54 -4.77 -12.60
CA ILE A 495 -30.61 -5.39 -11.28
C ILE A 495 -31.66 -6.47 -11.31
N THR A 496 -31.29 -7.74 -11.32
CA THR A 496 -32.26 -8.86 -11.22
C THR A 496 -32.08 -9.60 -9.91
N TYR A 497 -33.12 -10.35 -9.52
CA TYR A 497 -33.06 -11.24 -8.38
C TYR A 497 -33.70 -12.57 -8.74
N ARG A 498 -33.00 -13.67 -8.48
CA ARG A 498 -33.50 -15.04 -8.66
C ARG A 498 -32.77 -15.98 -7.70
N ASP A 499 -33.50 -16.87 -7.04
CA ASP A 499 -32.96 -17.98 -6.24
C ASP A 499 -31.88 -17.56 -5.21
N GLY A 500 -32.06 -16.44 -4.52
CA GLY A 500 -31.10 -15.96 -3.51
C GLY A 500 -30.01 -15.03 -4.05
N LEU A 501 -29.92 -14.86 -5.38
CA LEU A 501 -28.85 -14.13 -6.05
C LEU A 501 -29.35 -12.81 -6.66
N TRP A 502 -28.70 -11.71 -6.28
CA TRP A 502 -28.78 -10.44 -6.99
C TRP A 502 -27.81 -10.45 -8.17
N SER A 503 -28.26 -10.17 -9.38
CA SER A 503 -27.36 -10.05 -10.54
C SER A 503 -27.33 -8.62 -11.04
N LEU A 504 -26.11 -8.10 -11.21
CA LEU A 504 -25.84 -6.78 -11.77
C LEU A 504 -25.33 -6.92 -13.21
N SER A 505 -25.88 -6.18 -14.16
CA SER A 505 -25.42 -6.20 -15.56
C SER A 505 -25.81 -4.93 -16.29
N GLY A 506 -24.97 -4.41 -17.19
CA GLY A 506 -25.31 -3.24 -18.00
C GLY A 506 -24.09 -2.36 -18.23
N TRP A 507 -24.32 -1.05 -18.36
CA TRP A 507 -23.22 -0.08 -18.42
C TRP A 507 -22.77 0.34 -17.03
N SER A 508 -23.70 0.71 -16.14
CA SER A 508 -23.38 1.24 -14.81
C SER A 508 -24.61 1.29 -13.88
N LEU A 509 -24.39 1.78 -12.66
CA LEU A 509 -25.42 2.10 -11.66
C LEU A 509 -25.24 3.55 -11.18
N ALA A 510 -26.23 4.06 -10.45
CA ALA A 510 -26.07 5.31 -9.71
C ALA A 510 -24.87 5.20 -8.74
N PRO A 511 -24.00 6.22 -8.66
CA PRO A 511 -22.79 6.14 -7.84
C PRO A 511 -23.11 6.16 -6.35
N GLY A 512 -22.30 5.45 -5.56
CA GLY A 512 -22.47 5.38 -4.11
C GLY A 512 -22.19 3.99 -3.54
N VAL A 513 -22.47 3.83 -2.25
CA VAL A 513 -22.29 2.56 -1.53
C VAL A 513 -23.56 1.71 -1.70
N LEU A 514 -23.40 0.49 -2.23
CA LEU A 514 -24.47 -0.48 -2.45
C LEU A 514 -24.37 -1.59 -1.42
N TRP A 515 -25.46 -1.87 -0.71
CA TRP A 515 -25.54 -2.96 0.26
C TRP A 515 -26.63 -3.94 -0.14
N PHE A 516 -26.31 -5.24 -0.19
CA PHE A 516 -27.22 -6.30 -0.62
C PHE A 516 -27.45 -7.32 0.49
N GLN A 517 -28.73 -7.63 0.75
CA GLN A 517 -29.10 -8.80 1.52
C GLN A 517 -29.13 -10.04 0.62
N GLY A 518 -28.19 -10.97 0.82
CA GLY A 518 -28.00 -12.17 -0.01
C GLY A 518 -26.71 -12.15 -0.83
N ASP A 519 -26.64 -13.06 -1.81
CA ASP A 519 -25.51 -13.21 -2.72
C ASP A 519 -25.59 -12.19 -3.86
N VAL A 520 -24.44 -11.78 -4.40
CA VAL A 520 -24.33 -10.84 -5.53
C VAL A 520 -23.45 -11.44 -6.63
N GLN A 521 -23.97 -11.42 -7.86
CA GLN A 521 -23.19 -11.59 -9.07
C GLN A 521 -23.00 -10.25 -9.75
N ALA A 522 -21.79 -9.69 -9.70
CA ALA A 522 -21.43 -8.49 -10.42
C ALA A 522 -20.99 -8.86 -11.85
N GLY A 523 -21.93 -8.77 -12.80
CA GLY A 523 -21.69 -9.09 -14.21
C GLY A 523 -20.98 -7.98 -14.98
N SER A 524 -21.14 -8.00 -16.31
CA SER A 524 -20.50 -7.03 -17.21
C SER A 524 -20.96 -5.60 -16.91
N GLY A 525 -20.02 -4.66 -16.86
CA GLY A 525 -20.28 -3.24 -16.63
C GLY A 525 -19.15 -2.51 -15.91
N VAL A 526 -19.26 -1.19 -15.81
CA VAL A 526 -18.35 -0.33 -15.04
C VAL A 526 -19.13 0.29 -13.89
N TYR A 527 -18.84 -0.16 -12.66
CA TYR A 527 -19.57 0.24 -11.46
C TYR A 527 -18.73 1.20 -10.63
N TYR A 528 -19.16 2.46 -10.48
CA TYR A 528 -18.53 3.44 -9.59
C TYR A 528 -19.15 3.32 -8.20
N ASN A 529 -18.93 2.16 -7.59
CA ASN A 529 -19.65 1.72 -6.42
C ASN A 529 -18.74 0.94 -5.47
N SER A 530 -19.01 1.11 -4.18
CA SER A 530 -18.57 0.15 -3.15
C SER A 530 -19.69 -0.88 -2.98
N ILE A 531 -19.44 -2.13 -3.37
CA ILE A 531 -20.44 -3.20 -3.36
C ILE A 531 -20.24 -4.08 -2.12
N ILE A 532 -21.27 -4.14 -1.29
CA ILE A 532 -21.28 -4.87 -0.03
C ILE A 532 -22.40 -5.92 -0.07
N ALA A 533 -22.10 -7.16 0.24
CA ALA A 533 -23.08 -8.26 0.29
C ALA A 533 -22.99 -9.00 1.63
N THR A 534 -24.14 -9.37 2.18
CA THR A 534 -24.20 -10.24 3.38
C THR A 534 -23.93 -11.70 3.05
N GLY A 535 -24.12 -12.12 1.79
CA GLY A 535 -23.76 -13.42 1.27
C GLY A 535 -22.37 -13.44 0.63
N ASN A 536 -22.28 -14.09 -0.53
CA ASN A 536 -21.09 -14.16 -1.39
C ASN A 536 -21.15 -13.10 -2.50
N ILE A 537 -19.98 -12.74 -3.03
CA ILE A 537 -19.86 -11.93 -4.25
C ILE A 537 -19.12 -12.74 -5.31
N ALA A 538 -19.65 -12.78 -6.53
CA ALA A 538 -18.92 -13.31 -7.69
C ALA A 538 -18.92 -12.28 -8.81
N THR A 539 -17.76 -12.00 -9.41
CA THR A 539 -17.70 -11.20 -10.63
C THR A 539 -17.71 -12.11 -11.86
N THR A 540 -18.33 -11.66 -12.95
CA THR A 540 -18.43 -12.45 -14.20
C THR A 540 -18.31 -11.56 -15.44
N ALA A 541 -17.86 -12.15 -16.55
CA ALA A 541 -17.60 -11.45 -17.80
C ALA A 541 -16.64 -10.25 -17.62
N LYS A 542 -16.78 -9.18 -18.42
CA LYS A 542 -15.96 -7.97 -18.29
C LYS A 542 -16.50 -7.07 -17.18
N ASN A 543 -16.11 -7.35 -15.94
CA ASN A 543 -16.49 -6.53 -14.79
C ASN A 543 -15.38 -5.53 -14.45
N LYS A 544 -15.76 -4.27 -14.31
CA LYS A 544 -14.93 -3.23 -13.75
C LYS A 544 -15.64 -2.60 -12.55
N THR A 545 -15.08 -2.74 -11.36
CA THR A 545 -15.66 -2.18 -10.13
C THR A 545 -14.69 -1.18 -9.55
N ILE A 546 -15.15 0.04 -9.32
CA ILE A 546 -14.34 1.16 -8.84
C ILE A 546 -14.97 1.68 -7.56
N ALA A 547 -14.29 1.43 -6.44
CA ALA A 547 -14.67 1.93 -5.13
C ALA A 547 -14.83 3.46 -5.16
N VAL A 548 -15.80 3.98 -4.40
CA VAL A 548 -16.15 5.42 -4.50
C VAL A 548 -14.99 6.34 -4.12
N ASN A 549 -14.14 5.94 -3.17
CA ASN A 549 -12.93 6.69 -2.83
C ASN A 549 -11.86 6.62 -3.92
N TYR A 550 -11.80 5.54 -4.69
CA TYR A 550 -10.86 5.43 -5.80
C TYR A 550 -11.33 6.29 -6.98
N ALA A 551 -12.64 6.33 -7.23
CA ALA A 551 -13.24 7.13 -8.30
C ALA A 551 -13.08 8.65 -8.08
N GLY A 552 -13.26 9.10 -6.83
CA GLY A 552 -13.13 10.51 -6.48
C GLY A 552 -14.31 11.39 -6.94
N PHE A 553 -14.09 12.70 -6.98
CA PHE A 553 -15.17 13.69 -7.10
C PHE A 553 -15.96 13.60 -8.40
N ASP A 554 -15.32 13.57 -9.56
CA ASP A 554 -16.03 13.72 -10.84
C ASP A 554 -16.98 12.54 -11.14
N PRO A 555 -16.55 11.25 -11.06
CA PRO A 555 -17.46 10.14 -11.30
C PRO A 555 -18.55 9.99 -10.25
N ILE A 556 -18.28 10.33 -8.99
CA ILE A 556 -19.22 10.11 -7.88
C ILE A 556 -20.18 11.29 -7.69
N CYS A 557 -19.69 12.51 -7.76
CA CYS A 557 -20.45 13.71 -7.41
C CYS A 557 -21.05 14.44 -8.62
N ARG A 558 -20.41 14.33 -9.79
CA ARG A 558 -20.92 14.92 -11.04
C ARG A 558 -21.45 13.89 -12.03
N ASN A 559 -21.30 12.60 -11.71
CA ASN A 559 -21.62 11.50 -12.60
C ASN A 559 -20.85 11.58 -13.95
N THR A 560 -19.68 12.22 -13.93
CA THR A 560 -18.78 12.36 -15.09
C THR A 560 -17.89 11.13 -15.16
N ARG A 561 -18.15 10.26 -16.14
CA ARG A 561 -17.40 9.02 -16.34
C ARG A 561 -15.96 9.32 -16.75
N ARG A 562 -15.02 8.47 -16.33
CA ARG A 562 -13.63 8.59 -16.79
C ARG A 562 -13.55 8.19 -18.25
N ALA A 563 -12.84 8.97 -19.07
CA ALA A 563 -12.82 8.79 -20.52
C ALA A 563 -12.27 7.40 -20.91
N GLU A 564 -11.27 6.93 -20.17
CA GLU A 564 -10.63 5.63 -20.32
C GLU A 564 -11.55 4.43 -20.05
N ASP A 565 -12.67 4.62 -19.33
CA ASP A 565 -13.61 3.54 -19.02
C ASP A 565 -14.63 3.30 -20.14
N ASN A 566 -14.71 4.20 -21.14
CA ASN A 566 -15.60 4.11 -22.31
C ASN A 566 -17.08 3.80 -21.97
N VAL A 567 -17.59 4.43 -20.91
CA VAL A 567 -18.99 4.29 -20.48
C VAL A 567 -19.81 5.45 -21.06
N PRO A 568 -20.94 5.18 -21.74
CA PRO A 568 -21.78 6.24 -22.27
C PRO A 568 -22.42 7.05 -21.14
N ALA A 569 -22.56 8.37 -21.35
CA ALA A 569 -23.29 9.23 -20.42
C ALA A 569 -24.76 8.77 -20.33
N SER A 570 -25.32 8.78 -19.11
CA SER A 570 -26.72 8.46 -18.86
C SER A 570 -27.47 9.67 -18.32
N LEU A 571 -28.49 10.10 -19.06
CA LEU A 571 -29.44 11.11 -18.59
C LEU A 571 -30.25 10.61 -17.39
N ASP A 572 -30.44 9.30 -17.26
CA ASP A 572 -31.21 8.70 -16.17
C ASP A 572 -30.52 8.79 -14.82
N LEU A 573 -29.18 8.82 -14.85
CA LEU A 573 -28.35 8.98 -13.66
C LEU A 573 -27.99 10.45 -13.38
N ALA A 574 -28.46 11.39 -14.21
CA ALA A 574 -28.14 12.80 -14.06
C ALA A 574 -28.69 13.38 -12.74
N GLY A 575 -27.80 14.07 -12.01
CA GLY A 575 -28.12 14.67 -10.72
C GLY A 575 -28.16 13.70 -9.53
N LEU A 576 -27.81 12.42 -9.74
CA LEU A 576 -27.71 11.43 -8.67
C LEU A 576 -26.29 11.39 -8.11
N TYR A 577 -26.16 11.67 -6.80
CA TYR A 577 -24.88 11.61 -6.10
C TYR A 577 -25.08 11.39 -4.58
N PRO A 578 -24.14 10.73 -3.89
CA PRO A 578 -24.21 10.51 -2.44
C PRO A 578 -23.92 11.79 -1.65
N LEU A 579 -24.89 12.28 -0.88
CA LEU A 579 -24.81 13.52 -0.07
C LEU A 579 -23.78 13.42 1.06
N ASN A 580 -23.51 12.22 1.56
CA ASN A 580 -22.51 11.98 2.60
C ASN A 580 -21.07 12.02 2.08
N LEU A 581 -20.86 11.84 0.77
CA LEU A 581 -19.53 11.83 0.15
C LEU A 581 -19.27 13.07 -0.72
N CYS A 582 -20.30 13.85 -1.04
CA CYS A 582 -20.21 14.95 -1.99
C CYS A 582 -20.61 16.29 -1.37
N ASP A 583 -19.75 17.28 -1.53
CA ASP A 583 -20.05 18.69 -1.29
C ASP A 583 -20.04 19.42 -2.63
N ILE A 584 -21.19 19.41 -3.32
CA ILE A 584 -21.31 19.97 -4.67
C ILE A 584 -21.05 21.48 -4.69
N ALA A 585 -21.47 22.19 -3.64
CA ALA A 585 -21.29 23.63 -3.54
C ALA A 585 -19.80 24.02 -3.47
N LYS A 586 -18.98 23.19 -2.82
CA LYS A 586 -17.54 23.42 -2.66
C LYS A 586 -16.68 22.66 -3.67
N GLY A 587 -17.26 21.79 -4.48
CA GLY A 587 -16.50 20.92 -5.39
C GLY A 587 -15.63 19.90 -4.67
N LEU A 588 -16.03 19.46 -3.47
CA LEU A 588 -15.20 18.62 -2.58
C LEU A 588 -15.77 17.20 -2.43
N TYR A 589 -14.89 16.20 -2.53
CA TYR A 589 -15.17 14.82 -2.17
C TYR A 589 -14.81 14.55 -0.71
N LYS A 590 -15.66 13.82 0.01
CA LYS A 590 -15.52 13.47 1.43
C LYS A 590 -15.32 11.95 1.55
N PRO A 591 -14.06 11.46 1.63
CA PRO A 591 -13.79 10.03 1.75
C PRO A 591 -14.41 9.42 3.00
N SER A 592 -14.72 8.12 2.93
CA SER A 592 -15.19 7.33 4.07
C SER A 592 -14.52 5.97 4.11
N ALA A 593 -14.49 5.31 5.27
CA ALA A 593 -13.90 3.97 5.41
C ALA A 593 -14.49 2.96 4.41
N VAL A 594 -15.83 2.88 4.33
CA VAL A 594 -16.55 2.00 3.38
C VAL A 594 -16.25 2.36 1.93
N GLY A 595 -15.89 3.61 1.64
CA GLY A 595 -15.58 4.05 0.30
C GLY A 595 -14.27 3.49 -0.25
N ASN A 596 -13.40 2.93 0.60
CA ASN A 596 -12.16 2.25 0.20
C ASN A 596 -12.42 0.81 -0.29
N VAL A 597 -13.62 0.29 -0.09
CA VAL A 597 -13.98 -1.08 -0.49
C VAL A 597 -14.54 -1.07 -1.90
N ALA A 598 -13.98 -1.90 -2.78
CA ALA A 598 -14.60 -2.20 -4.04
C ALA A 598 -15.66 -3.30 -3.85
N LEU A 599 -15.26 -4.40 -3.20
CA LEU A 599 -16.09 -5.58 -2.95
C LEU A 599 -15.92 -6.03 -1.50
N LEU A 600 -17.02 -6.18 -0.76
CA LEU A 600 -17.02 -6.80 0.58
C LEU A 600 -18.14 -7.82 0.73
N ALA A 601 -17.80 -9.01 1.22
CA ALA A 601 -18.76 -10.11 1.38
C ALA A 601 -18.75 -10.68 2.80
N GLY A 602 -19.93 -11.12 3.26
CA GLY A 602 -20.12 -11.93 4.46
C GLY A 602 -20.50 -11.14 5.70
N GLY A 603 -21.22 -11.78 6.62
CA GLY A 603 -21.55 -11.17 7.90
C GLY A 603 -22.21 -12.11 8.88
N TYR A 604 -22.50 -11.59 10.07
CA TYR A 604 -23.13 -12.34 11.14
C TYR A 604 -24.64 -12.09 11.17
N LEU A 605 -25.41 -13.16 10.98
CA LEU A 605 -26.85 -13.14 11.22
C LEU A 605 -27.12 -13.96 12.49
N ASN A 606 -27.66 -13.32 13.53
CA ASN A 606 -27.96 -13.95 14.82
C ASN A 606 -26.75 -14.71 15.43
N GLY A 607 -25.55 -14.12 15.33
CA GLY A 607 -24.32 -14.69 15.85
C GLY A 607 -23.70 -15.81 14.98
N THR A 608 -24.36 -16.23 13.90
CA THR A 608 -23.82 -17.21 12.95
C THR A 608 -23.25 -16.49 11.73
N PHE A 609 -21.99 -16.79 11.39
CA PHE A 609 -21.37 -16.27 10.17
C PHE A 609 -21.92 -16.99 8.94
N SER A 610 -22.21 -16.24 7.87
CA SER A 610 -22.69 -16.79 6.60
C SER A 610 -22.11 -16.03 5.41
N GLY A 611 -21.97 -16.74 4.28
CA GLY A 611 -21.44 -16.19 3.03
C GLY A 611 -19.94 -15.87 3.12
N GLY A 612 -19.56 -14.71 2.58
CA GLY A 612 -18.22 -14.17 2.75
C GLY A 612 -17.20 -14.52 1.69
N THR A 613 -17.55 -15.35 0.71
CA THR A 613 -16.65 -15.63 -0.41
C THR A 613 -16.74 -14.51 -1.45
N VAL A 614 -15.60 -13.97 -1.87
CA VAL A 614 -15.45 -13.08 -3.03
C VAL A 614 -14.71 -13.82 -4.14
N THR A 615 -15.41 -14.16 -5.21
CA THR A 615 -14.85 -14.81 -6.39
C THR A 615 -14.64 -13.78 -7.49
N LEU A 616 -13.40 -13.52 -7.87
CA LEU A 616 -13.03 -12.73 -9.03
C LEU A 616 -12.95 -13.66 -10.25
N GLY A 617 -13.94 -13.58 -11.12
CA GLY A 617 -14.06 -14.34 -12.38
C GLY A 617 -12.97 -14.04 -13.43
N ALA A 618 -13.22 -14.38 -14.70
CA ALA A 618 -12.31 -14.01 -15.78
C ALA A 618 -12.56 -12.57 -16.30
N SER A 619 -11.48 -11.80 -16.52
CA SER A 619 -11.47 -10.44 -17.07
C SER A 619 -12.00 -9.35 -16.12
N ASN A 620 -11.47 -9.31 -14.90
CA ASN A 620 -11.82 -8.30 -13.90
C ASN A 620 -10.81 -7.18 -13.77
N ASP A 621 -11.32 -5.98 -13.53
CA ASP A 621 -10.55 -4.79 -13.21
C ASP A 621 -11.16 -4.10 -11.98
N VAL A 622 -10.56 -4.31 -10.80
CA VAL A 622 -11.11 -3.89 -9.50
C VAL A 622 -10.25 -2.78 -8.92
N TYR A 623 -10.82 -1.60 -8.69
CA TYR A 623 -10.14 -0.46 -8.07
C TYR A 623 -10.65 -0.25 -6.66
N GLY A 624 -9.78 -0.43 -5.67
CA GLY A 624 -10.13 -0.44 -4.25
C GLY A 624 -9.87 -1.78 -3.58
N SER A 625 -10.19 -1.87 -2.29
CA SER A 625 -9.91 -3.06 -1.48
C SER A 625 -10.96 -4.15 -1.70
N VAL A 626 -10.50 -5.40 -1.80
CA VAL A 626 -11.33 -6.61 -1.83
C VAL A 626 -11.29 -7.24 -0.45
N VAL A 627 -12.45 -7.34 0.21
CA VAL A 627 -12.57 -7.79 1.60
C VAL A 627 -13.53 -8.98 1.69
N ALA A 628 -13.00 -10.17 1.88
CA ALA A 628 -13.78 -11.38 2.07
C ALA A 628 -13.89 -11.73 3.56
N GLY A 629 -15.11 -11.90 4.07
CA GLY A 629 -15.32 -12.48 5.39
C GLY A 629 -14.92 -13.95 5.45
N ASN A 630 -15.00 -14.67 4.33
CA ASN A 630 -14.54 -16.06 4.20
C ASN A 630 -13.36 -16.15 3.23
N ASN A 631 -13.62 -16.43 1.94
CA ASN A 631 -12.56 -16.70 0.98
C ASN A 631 -12.46 -15.64 -0.13
N VAL A 632 -11.24 -15.35 -0.57
CA VAL A 632 -10.98 -14.70 -1.86
C VAL A 632 -10.52 -15.77 -2.83
N VAL A 633 -11.21 -15.84 -3.97
CA VAL A 633 -10.89 -16.76 -5.06
C VAL A 633 -10.65 -15.94 -6.30
N THR A 634 -9.49 -16.08 -6.94
CA THR A 634 -9.24 -15.49 -8.26
C THR A 634 -9.16 -16.56 -9.32
N THR A 635 -9.89 -16.34 -10.42
CA THR A 635 -9.94 -17.21 -11.58
C THR A 635 -9.66 -16.38 -12.84
N GLY A 636 -9.12 -16.95 -13.91
CA GLY A 636 -8.88 -16.19 -15.16
C GLY A 636 -7.95 -14.98 -15.01
N ASN A 637 -8.17 -13.92 -15.80
CA ASN A 637 -7.37 -12.68 -15.77
C ASN A 637 -8.03 -11.63 -14.86
N THR A 638 -7.39 -11.29 -13.75
CA THR A 638 -7.92 -10.36 -12.75
C THR A 638 -6.85 -9.33 -12.39
N ARG A 639 -7.20 -8.05 -12.40
CA ARG A 639 -6.36 -6.96 -11.89
C ARG A 639 -7.04 -6.28 -10.71
N VAL A 640 -6.32 -6.12 -9.61
CA VAL A 640 -6.78 -5.43 -8.39
C VAL A 640 -5.87 -4.25 -8.12
N HIS A 641 -6.38 -3.04 -8.32
CA HIS A 641 -5.75 -1.78 -7.94
C HIS A 641 -6.06 -1.45 -6.47
N GLY A 642 -5.49 -2.21 -5.55
CA GLY A 642 -5.82 -2.10 -4.13
C GLY A 642 -5.25 -3.24 -3.29
N THR A 643 -5.93 -3.57 -2.19
CA THR A 643 -5.53 -4.63 -1.25
C THR A 643 -6.50 -5.79 -1.24
N ILE A 644 -6.03 -6.96 -0.82
CA ILE A 644 -6.86 -8.15 -0.65
C ILE A 644 -6.80 -8.59 0.82
N THR A 645 -7.98 -8.72 1.43
CA THR A 645 -8.12 -9.23 2.80
C THR A 645 -9.09 -10.39 2.84
N SER A 646 -8.71 -11.46 3.53
CA SER A 646 -9.59 -12.55 3.93
C SER A 646 -9.55 -12.76 5.45
N ALA A 647 -10.73 -12.73 6.06
CA ALA A 647 -10.93 -13.02 7.48
C ALA A 647 -11.14 -14.50 7.78
N ALA A 648 -11.43 -15.33 6.76
CA ALA A 648 -11.61 -16.79 6.89
C ALA A 648 -12.59 -17.22 8.01
N GLN A 649 -13.61 -16.41 8.30
CA GLN A 649 -14.58 -16.65 9.37
C GLN A 649 -15.48 -17.86 9.12
N GLY A 650 -15.54 -18.35 7.88
CA GLY A 650 -16.19 -19.60 7.49
C GLY A 650 -15.26 -20.81 7.42
N GLY A 651 -13.96 -20.66 7.75
CA GLY A 651 -12.98 -21.75 7.81
C GLY A 651 -12.43 -22.26 6.48
N GLY A 652 -12.58 -21.52 5.38
CA GLY A 652 -12.06 -21.92 4.08
C GLY A 652 -10.54 -21.71 3.91
N VAL A 653 -9.97 -22.31 2.86
CA VAL A 653 -8.59 -22.10 2.38
C VAL A 653 -8.58 -21.10 1.23
N GLN A 654 -7.60 -20.20 1.17
CA GLN A 654 -7.51 -19.20 0.10
C GLN A 654 -6.83 -19.73 -1.15
N GLN A 655 -7.38 -19.33 -2.29
CA GLN A 655 -6.90 -19.73 -3.60
C GLN A 655 -6.82 -18.51 -4.50
N LEU A 656 -5.59 -17.99 -4.69
CA LEU A 656 -5.36 -17.02 -5.75
C LEU A 656 -4.72 -17.76 -6.92
N GLY A 657 -5.51 -17.90 -7.99
CA GLY A 657 -5.15 -18.62 -9.20
C GLY A 657 -5.28 -17.75 -10.45
N GLY A 658 -5.23 -18.39 -11.62
CA GLY A 658 -5.30 -17.70 -12.91
C GLY A 658 -4.12 -16.74 -13.14
N SER A 659 -4.35 -15.67 -13.90
CA SER A 659 -3.45 -14.53 -14.07
C SER A 659 -3.97 -13.39 -13.19
N THR A 660 -3.44 -13.26 -11.98
CA THR A 660 -3.83 -12.21 -11.04
C THR A 660 -2.74 -11.14 -10.96
N THR A 661 -3.10 -9.87 -11.14
CA THR A 661 -2.19 -8.75 -10.92
C THR A 661 -2.69 -7.88 -9.78
N ILE A 662 -1.84 -7.62 -8.79
CA ILE A 662 -2.08 -6.64 -7.75
C ILE A 662 -1.26 -5.39 -8.10
N ASP A 663 -1.95 -4.29 -8.34
CA ASP A 663 -1.36 -3.06 -8.84
C ASP A 663 -1.45 -1.94 -7.79
N THR A 664 -0.28 -1.49 -7.35
CA THR A 664 -0.14 -0.39 -6.39
C THR A 664 0.32 0.91 -7.05
N THR A 665 0.31 0.98 -8.38
CA THR A 665 0.66 2.20 -9.12
C THR A 665 -0.46 3.24 -8.99
N ALA A 666 -0.06 4.49 -8.77
CA ALA A 666 -0.92 5.67 -8.89
C ALA A 666 -2.25 5.62 -8.10
N TRP A 667 -2.22 5.17 -6.84
CA TRP A 667 -3.39 5.29 -5.96
C TRP A 667 -3.78 6.77 -5.75
N PRO A 668 -5.07 7.12 -5.88
CA PRO A 668 -5.52 8.48 -5.64
C PRO A 668 -5.45 8.82 -4.15
N SER A 669 -5.25 10.10 -3.82
CA SER A 669 -5.15 10.58 -2.43
C SER A 669 -6.42 10.35 -1.60
N THR A 670 -7.56 10.14 -2.25
CA THR A 670 -8.84 9.83 -1.62
C THR A 670 -8.96 8.37 -1.21
N PHE A 671 -8.08 7.48 -1.67
CA PHE A 671 -8.07 6.04 -1.36
C PHE A 671 -7.04 5.69 -0.29
N SER A 672 -7.52 5.13 0.82
CA SER A 672 -6.72 4.69 1.98
C SER A 672 -7.07 3.24 2.33
N PRO A 673 -6.39 2.22 1.73
CA PRO A 673 -6.72 0.82 1.96
C PRO A 673 -6.57 0.37 3.42
N GLU A 674 -5.70 1.00 4.20
CA GLU A 674 -5.53 0.77 5.64
C GLU A 674 -6.82 1.05 6.44
N GLN A 675 -7.71 1.89 5.92
CA GLN A 675 -8.97 2.27 6.55
C GLN A 675 -10.17 1.47 6.01
N ALA A 676 -9.98 0.53 5.09
CA ALA A 676 -11.09 -0.28 4.61
C ALA A 676 -11.66 -1.14 5.77
N PRO A 677 -13.00 -1.26 5.90
CA PRO A 677 -13.62 -2.19 6.84
C PRO A 677 -13.05 -3.60 6.70
N GLY A 678 -12.85 -4.29 7.82
CA GLY A 678 -12.19 -5.59 7.84
C GLY A 678 -10.66 -5.53 7.79
N ASN A 679 -10.05 -4.36 7.52
CA ASN A 679 -8.61 -4.19 7.57
C ASN A 679 -8.04 -3.78 8.94
N ALA A 680 -8.89 -3.49 9.93
CA ALA A 680 -8.44 -3.22 11.30
C ALA A 680 -8.13 -4.52 12.07
N PRO A 681 -7.12 -4.51 12.96
CA PRO A 681 -6.84 -5.62 13.88
C PRO A 681 -8.03 -6.00 14.76
N GLU A 682 -8.25 -7.29 15.00
CA GLU A 682 -9.13 -7.73 16.09
C GLU A 682 -8.62 -7.17 17.44
N GLY A 683 -9.47 -6.43 18.15
CA GLY A 683 -9.15 -5.82 19.45
C GLY A 683 -8.91 -4.30 19.43
N SER A 684 -8.78 -3.67 18.26
CA SER A 684 -9.00 -2.22 18.17
C SER A 684 -10.51 -1.99 18.26
N GLY A 685 -10.99 -1.49 19.39
CA GLY A 685 -12.40 -1.46 19.81
C GLY A 685 -13.40 -0.66 18.96
N THR A 686 -13.28 -0.64 17.63
CA THR A 686 -14.18 0.06 16.72
C THR A 686 -14.29 -0.65 15.37
N THR A 687 -15.03 -1.77 15.32
CA THR A 687 -15.70 -2.18 14.07
C THR A 687 -16.88 -1.24 13.71
N ASN A 688 -17.17 -0.24 14.56
CA ASN A 688 -18.45 0.47 14.61
C ASN A 688 -18.44 1.95 14.16
N SER A 689 -17.33 2.51 13.69
CA SER A 689 -17.33 3.91 13.28
C SER A 689 -16.82 4.06 11.87
N GLY A 690 -17.70 4.47 10.95
CA GLY A 690 -17.34 5.03 9.64
C GLY A 690 -16.52 6.32 9.71
N ALA A 691 -15.78 6.54 10.80
CA ALA A 691 -14.77 7.56 10.94
C ALA A 691 -13.45 7.01 10.39
N MET A 692 -12.79 7.79 9.53
CA MET A 692 -11.41 7.52 9.13
C MET A 692 -10.55 7.41 10.41
N TYR A 693 -9.76 6.35 10.52
CA TYR A 693 -8.66 6.31 11.48
C TYR A 693 -7.63 7.36 11.01
N ASP A 694 -7.61 8.52 11.68
CA ASP A 694 -6.48 9.45 11.59
C ASP A 694 -5.33 8.89 12.42
N ILE A 695 -4.71 7.81 11.93
CA ILE A 695 -3.45 7.30 12.47
C ILE A 695 -2.31 8.21 12.05
N GLY A 696 -2.33 9.49 12.45
CA GLY A 696 -1.19 10.41 12.41
C GLY A 696 -0.27 10.23 11.20
N ARG A 697 -0.85 10.11 10.00
CA ARG A 697 -0.05 9.91 8.78
C ARG A 697 0.73 11.19 8.58
N ALA A 698 2.04 11.10 8.37
CA ALA A 698 2.79 12.24 7.85
C ALA A 698 2.15 12.60 6.51
N GLN A 699 1.34 13.65 6.49
CA GLN A 699 0.84 14.25 5.26
C GLN A 699 2.06 14.79 4.50
N PRO A 700 2.08 14.78 3.16
CA PRO A 700 3.07 15.57 2.42
C PRO A 700 2.86 17.02 2.84
N THR A 701 3.74 17.52 3.71
CA THR A 701 3.62 18.89 4.21
C THR A 701 4.44 19.79 3.31
N VAL A 702 3.75 20.62 2.54
CA VAL A 702 4.33 21.82 1.95
C VAL A 702 3.97 23.00 2.84
N GLN A 703 4.95 23.49 3.60
CA GLN A 703 4.81 24.68 4.42
C GLN A 703 5.46 25.88 3.73
N ILE A 704 4.75 27.01 3.72
CA ILE A 704 5.33 28.28 3.31
C ILE A 704 6.08 28.82 4.53
N LEU A 705 7.42 28.88 4.47
CA LEU A 705 8.22 29.40 5.58
C LEU A 705 8.09 30.92 5.67
N TRP A 706 8.17 31.59 4.53
CA TRP A 706 7.94 33.02 4.40
C TRP A 706 7.74 33.41 2.94
N THR A 707 7.15 34.59 2.77
CA THR A 707 6.95 35.26 1.48
C THR A 707 7.36 36.72 1.60
N ARG A 708 7.94 37.30 0.55
CA ARG A 708 8.16 38.75 0.46
C ARG A 708 7.87 39.25 -0.95
N TYR A 709 7.40 40.49 -1.05
CA TYR A 709 7.39 41.20 -2.32
C TYR A 709 8.83 41.59 -2.70
N LEU A 710 9.17 41.46 -3.99
CA LEU A 710 10.43 41.92 -4.56
C LEU A 710 10.26 43.27 -5.25
#